data_AF-A0A7X7T8R4-F1
#
_entry.id   AF-A0A7X7T8R4-F1
#
_cell.length_a   1.000
_cell.length_b   1.000
_cell.length_c   1.000
_cell.angle_alpha   90.00
_cell.angle_beta   90.00
_cell.angle_gamma   90.00
#
_symmetry.space_group_name_H-M   'P 1'
#
loop_
_entity.id
_entity.type
_entity.pdbx_description
1 polymer ?
#
loop_
_entity_poly.entity_id
_entity_poly.type
_entity_poly.pdbx_seq_one_letter_code
_entity_poly.pdbx_strand_id
1 'polypeptide(L)'
;MRRFQHLPGLVSLILLTVGVIITSPPAFSANSADAVKHWTADNGNGTYSNPLFYEEFEDPDIIRVGEDYYLAGTTMHMNPAVQLMHSKDLVNWELAGYCTDKLDLGPAYRLEDGRGIYGRGIWAPCIRYNKGMFYVFSNVNGAGLQVFRSKSIQGPWERNQLPGRHDLSVLFDDDGKIYIISGNNSPYPIEELTPDLRAFVPGSKRQLVVPPGQRMGEGHHLYKIKGKYYDISAIPGGPVNQMVAKADSIDGPWTVTTMVEGESLGVTSATPTRAAANDRGLWLHQGGMCDTPSDQWWSVIMSDHGSAGRMVSLVPITWDNDFPLIGLPGNLRKAPNTWVKPNTGYSQDPKPAFIHDDNFDSGKLNPHWQWNHVPDDAMWSLTEKPGVLRLHSLPASDFYSARNSICQRPPGPESIMTVELDAAGLAPGDTAGLALLSSPYAWIGVVKTAEGTTLQMLDRTGSGGGRRGAPAAPAAQANPPTMGPTNPPQHLWLRVTCNFDTDQAIFSWSTDGKEFTPLGKPFTMTFQLRTFQGVRPALFNFNISGQPGGYADFDNYTVEELRARGIEREIPLGKTVVFTSGADGSFLAADTQNNIMVNIAADSSGVVPQNAKFQVIDLGLGRVALKATNGKFVSVNADAAVLKDMADTRSGNAESFQWINLMRGDTMLMSLTNHRYLATKPNEPGRVTVSCTGPTPARKGGECFKWKGIE
;
A
#
# COMPACT_ATOMS: atom_id res chain seq x y z
N MET A 1 65.44 -27.10 37.68
CA MET A 1 65.39 -27.16 39.16
C MET A 1 63.94 -27.30 39.60
N ARG A 2 63.70 -28.23 40.55
CA ARG A 2 62.52 -28.42 41.42
C ARG A 2 61.17 -28.82 40.79
N ARG A 3 60.80 -30.06 41.14
CA ARG A 3 59.48 -30.73 41.07
C ARG A 3 58.41 -29.95 41.83
N PHE A 4 57.15 -30.10 41.43
CA PHE A 4 56.04 -30.31 42.36
C PHE A 4 54.97 -31.25 41.77
N GLN A 5 54.49 -32.14 42.63
CA GLN A 5 53.43 -33.14 42.43
C GLN A 5 52.04 -32.49 42.48
N HIS A 6 51.05 -33.05 41.81
CA HIS A 6 49.64 -32.89 42.20
C HIS A 6 48.87 -34.21 42.11
N LEU A 7 48.19 -34.51 43.22
CA LEU A 7 47.16 -35.53 43.44
C LEU A 7 45.80 -35.11 42.84
N PRO A 8 44.84 -36.04 42.67
CA PRO A 8 43.57 -35.80 41.96
C PRO A 8 42.50 -35.18 42.87
N GLY A 9 41.70 -34.26 42.31
CA GLY A 9 40.61 -33.56 42.99
C GLY A 9 39.27 -33.75 42.29
N LEU A 10 38.26 -34.05 43.12
CA LEU A 10 36.83 -34.31 42.86
C LEU A 10 36.15 -33.49 41.75
N VAL A 11 35.28 -34.18 41.00
CA VAL A 11 34.20 -33.59 40.19
C VAL A 11 33.01 -33.29 41.11
N SER A 12 32.67 -32.01 41.27
CA SER A 12 31.37 -31.58 41.81
C SER A 12 30.44 -31.23 40.66
N LEU A 13 29.35 -32.00 40.53
CA LEU A 13 28.26 -31.77 39.61
C LEU A 13 27.37 -30.63 40.18
N ILE A 14 27.41 -29.44 39.58
CA ILE A 14 26.47 -28.36 39.87
C ILE A 14 25.28 -28.54 38.93
N LEU A 15 24.13 -28.95 39.47
CA LEU A 15 22.83 -28.82 38.81
C LEU A 15 22.47 -27.34 38.73
N LEU A 16 22.58 -26.73 37.55
CA LEU A 16 21.95 -25.45 37.25
C LEU A 16 20.47 -25.70 36.90
N THR A 17 19.59 -25.36 37.83
CA THR A 17 18.17 -25.14 37.55
C THR A 17 18.02 -23.94 36.61
N VAL A 18 17.71 -24.19 35.34
CA VAL A 18 17.33 -23.15 34.38
C VAL A 18 15.93 -22.67 34.76
N GLY A 19 15.86 -21.56 35.48
CA GLY A 19 14.62 -20.81 35.67
C GLY A 19 14.20 -20.18 34.36
N VAL A 20 13.05 -20.62 33.82
CA VAL A 20 12.38 -19.93 32.72
C VAL A 20 11.87 -18.60 33.27
N ILE A 21 12.56 -17.50 32.96
CA ILE A 21 12.05 -16.16 33.21
C ILE A 21 10.94 -15.92 32.18
N ILE A 22 9.70 -16.04 32.63
CA ILE A 22 8.53 -15.57 31.88
C ILE A 22 8.58 -14.04 31.96
N THR A 23 9.16 -13.39 30.94
CA THR A 23 9.05 -11.95 30.77
C THR A 23 7.61 -11.63 30.39
N SER A 24 6.90 -10.88 31.24
CA SER A 24 5.61 -10.28 30.88
C SER A 24 5.75 -9.50 29.57
N PRO A 25 4.77 -9.55 28.65
CA PRO A 25 4.81 -8.70 27.48
C PRO A 25 4.85 -7.22 27.92
N PRO A 26 5.55 -6.35 27.17
CA PRO A 26 5.54 -4.92 27.47
C PRO A 26 4.08 -4.43 27.48
N ALA A 27 3.73 -3.63 28.50
CA ALA A 27 2.45 -2.97 28.55
C ALA A 27 2.34 -2.05 27.32
N PHE A 28 1.39 -2.34 26.42
CA PHE A 28 1.15 -1.51 25.25
C PHE A 28 0.65 -0.13 25.70
N SER A 29 1.35 0.92 25.29
CA SER A 29 0.94 2.32 25.53
C SER A 29 -0.31 2.66 24.71
N ALA A 30 -1.06 3.67 25.15
CA ALA A 30 -2.11 4.25 24.32
C ALA A 30 -1.49 4.78 23.03
N ASN A 31 -2.14 4.52 21.89
CA ASN A 31 -1.69 5.02 20.58
C ASN A 31 -1.46 6.54 20.62
N SER A 32 -0.45 7.03 19.89
CA SER A 32 -0.24 8.46 19.71
C SER A 32 -1.47 9.13 19.10
N ALA A 33 -1.67 10.43 19.35
CA ALA A 33 -2.79 11.18 18.80
C ALA A 33 -2.84 11.10 17.26
N ASP A 34 -1.67 11.08 16.62
CA ASP A 34 -1.55 10.94 15.17
C ASP A 34 -1.89 9.52 14.69
N ALA A 35 -1.47 8.47 15.41
CA ALA A 35 -1.82 7.08 15.07
C ALA A 35 -3.31 6.73 15.28
N VAL A 36 -4.05 7.60 15.98
CA VAL A 36 -5.52 7.54 16.09
C VAL A 36 -6.20 8.24 14.92
N LYS A 37 -5.64 9.37 14.47
CA LYS A 37 -6.20 10.20 13.39
C LYS A 37 -5.86 9.71 11.99
N HIS A 38 -4.70 9.05 11.83
CA HIS A 38 -4.15 8.68 10.54
C HIS A 38 -3.98 7.16 10.39
N TRP A 39 -4.07 6.68 9.14
CA TRP A 39 -3.88 5.29 8.82
C TRP A 39 -2.56 4.78 9.37
N THR A 40 -2.66 3.71 10.16
CA THR A 40 -1.50 3.01 10.71
C THR A 40 -1.73 1.51 10.59
N ALA A 41 -0.79 0.82 9.94
CA ALA A 41 -0.81 -0.63 9.78
C ALA A 41 -0.53 -1.38 11.09
N ASP A 42 0.20 -0.76 12.02
CA ASP A 42 0.45 -1.29 13.36
C ASP A 42 -0.82 -1.23 14.23
N ASN A 43 -1.25 -2.40 14.70
CA ASN A 43 -2.46 -2.53 15.52
C ASN A 43 -2.21 -2.18 17.00
N GLY A 44 -0.95 -1.98 17.42
CA GLY A 44 -0.59 -1.63 18.80
C GLY A 44 -0.67 -2.79 19.78
N ASN A 45 -0.80 -4.03 19.30
CA ASN A 45 -0.92 -5.25 20.12
C ASN A 45 0.06 -6.36 19.70
N GLY A 46 1.14 -5.98 18.99
CA GLY A 46 2.13 -6.90 18.42
C GLY A 46 1.72 -7.51 17.07
N THR A 47 0.62 -7.06 16.47
CA THR A 47 0.18 -7.43 15.11
C THR A 47 0.14 -6.23 14.18
N TYR A 48 0.10 -6.51 12.87
CA TYR A 48 -0.13 -5.51 11.83
C TYR A 48 -1.29 -5.95 10.92
N SER A 49 -1.89 -4.99 10.20
CA SER A 49 -2.93 -5.24 9.20
C SER A 49 -2.55 -4.63 7.85
N ASN A 50 -2.86 -5.34 6.77
CA ASN A 50 -2.68 -4.85 5.41
C ASN A 50 -3.84 -3.94 4.95
N PRO A 51 -3.58 -2.93 4.11
CA PRO A 51 -2.28 -2.61 3.49
C PRO A 51 -1.30 -1.89 4.44
N LEU A 52 0.00 -1.92 4.16
CA LEU A 52 0.98 -1.11 4.88
C LEU A 52 0.68 0.38 4.70
N PHE A 53 0.39 0.79 3.46
CA PHE A 53 -0.01 2.14 3.10
C PHE A 53 -1.42 2.10 2.50
N TYR A 54 -2.37 2.79 3.12
CA TYR A 54 -3.67 3.02 2.50
C TYR A 54 -3.63 4.25 1.59
N GLU A 55 -2.62 4.32 0.74
CA GLU A 55 -2.49 5.27 -0.35
C GLU A 55 -1.59 4.65 -1.44
N GLU A 56 -1.47 5.32 -2.57
CA GLU A 56 -0.65 4.85 -3.69
C GLU A 56 0.84 4.73 -3.33
N PHE A 57 1.40 3.53 -3.43
CA PHE A 57 2.85 3.31 -3.48
C PHE A 57 3.12 2.17 -4.46
N GLU A 58 3.73 2.51 -5.59
CA GLU A 58 3.76 1.58 -6.71
C GLU A 58 5.14 1.01 -7.01
N ASP A 59 5.18 -0.21 -7.54
CA ASP A 59 6.38 -0.94 -7.94
C ASP A 59 7.44 -1.04 -6.80
N PRO A 60 7.08 -1.54 -5.60
CA PRO A 60 7.95 -1.46 -4.44
C PRO A 60 9.18 -2.38 -4.53
N ASP A 61 10.39 -1.85 -4.44
CA ASP A 61 11.59 -2.67 -4.22
C ASP A 61 12.14 -2.47 -2.82
N ILE A 62 12.50 -3.57 -2.14
CA ILE A 62 12.91 -3.57 -0.74
C ILE A 62 14.34 -4.10 -0.56
N ILE A 63 15.09 -3.47 0.35
CA ILE A 63 16.34 -4.01 0.87
C ILE A 63 16.40 -3.88 2.39
N ARG A 64 17.21 -4.73 3.02
CA ARG A 64 17.67 -4.58 4.40
C ARG A 64 19.16 -4.21 4.42
N VAL A 65 19.53 -3.24 5.25
CA VAL A 65 20.93 -2.87 5.51
C VAL A 65 21.15 -2.88 7.01
N GLY A 66 21.83 -3.91 7.52
CA GLY A 66 21.93 -4.12 8.97
C GLY A 66 20.56 -4.40 9.57
N GLU A 67 20.09 -3.51 10.45
CA GLU A 67 18.80 -3.59 11.15
C GLU A 67 17.70 -2.72 10.50
N ASP A 68 18.05 -1.94 9.48
CA ASP A 68 17.16 -0.99 8.82
C ASP A 68 16.66 -1.54 7.47
N TYR A 69 15.44 -1.15 7.11
CA TYR A 69 14.74 -1.54 5.89
C TYR A 69 14.44 -0.31 5.05
N TYR A 70 14.62 -0.43 3.74
CA TYR A 70 14.38 0.65 2.79
C TYR A 70 13.51 0.20 1.64
N LEU A 71 12.54 1.03 1.26
CA LEU A 71 11.73 0.86 0.06
C LEU A 71 12.03 1.95 -0.96
N ALA A 72 12.02 1.59 -2.24
CA ALA A 72 11.93 2.53 -3.34
C ALA A 72 10.61 2.33 -4.09
N GLY A 73 9.96 3.43 -4.47
CA GLY A 73 8.69 3.42 -5.19
C GLY A 73 8.68 4.35 -6.41
N THR A 74 7.85 3.98 -7.38
CA THR A 74 7.58 4.74 -8.62
C THR A 74 6.94 6.10 -8.32
N THR A 75 7.31 7.12 -9.10
CA THR A 75 6.69 8.47 -9.03
C THR A 75 6.20 8.98 -10.38
N MET A 76 6.36 8.21 -11.47
CA MET A 76 5.94 8.60 -12.81
C MET A 76 6.49 9.98 -13.21
N HIS A 77 5.59 10.94 -13.47
CA HIS A 77 5.87 12.31 -13.90
C HIS A 77 5.92 13.29 -12.72
N MET A 78 5.79 12.79 -11.49
CA MET A 78 5.77 13.62 -10.28
C MET A 78 7.18 13.97 -9.82
N ASN A 79 7.33 15.18 -9.25
CA ASN A 79 8.59 15.70 -8.69
C ASN A 79 8.37 16.20 -7.26
N PRO A 80 9.19 15.86 -6.26
CA PRO A 80 10.44 15.10 -6.34
C PRO A 80 10.24 13.63 -6.74
N ALA A 81 11.28 13.02 -7.30
CA ALA A 81 11.19 11.76 -8.05
C ALA A 81 11.94 10.61 -7.37
N VAL A 82 11.38 9.39 -7.51
CA VAL A 82 11.77 8.15 -6.80
C VAL A 82 11.61 8.29 -5.28
N GLN A 83 10.47 7.85 -4.76
CA GLN A 83 10.16 7.95 -3.33
C GLN A 83 10.92 6.88 -2.55
N LEU A 84 11.55 7.25 -1.44
CA LEU A 84 12.28 6.35 -0.57
C LEU A 84 11.64 6.32 0.82
N MET A 85 11.38 5.12 1.35
CA MET A 85 10.85 4.93 2.71
C MET A 85 11.84 4.18 3.58
N HIS A 86 11.79 4.39 4.89
CA HIS A 86 12.62 3.74 5.90
C HIS A 86 11.75 3.09 6.98
N SER A 87 12.16 1.93 7.49
CA SER A 87 11.55 1.26 8.63
C SER A 87 12.59 0.43 9.40
N LYS A 88 12.30 0.12 10.66
CA LYS A 88 13.07 -0.84 11.49
C LYS A 88 12.30 -2.13 11.81
N ASP A 89 11.01 -2.18 11.49
CA ASP A 89 10.13 -3.30 11.82
C ASP A 89 9.25 -3.78 10.65
N LEU A 90 9.48 -3.26 9.44
CA LEU A 90 8.74 -3.53 8.19
C LEU A 90 7.27 -3.08 8.21
N VAL A 91 6.77 -2.50 9.31
CA VAL A 91 5.36 -2.16 9.49
C VAL A 91 5.16 -0.65 9.62
N ASN A 92 5.96 -0.01 10.46
CA ASN A 92 5.93 1.43 10.67
C ASN A 92 7.01 2.05 9.78
N TRP A 93 6.57 2.83 8.80
CA TRP A 93 7.44 3.45 7.81
C TRP A 93 7.47 4.96 7.97
N GLU A 94 8.52 5.58 7.46
CA GLU A 94 8.63 7.03 7.33
C GLU A 94 9.30 7.38 6.00
N LEU A 95 9.02 8.57 5.48
CA LEU A 95 9.69 9.07 4.28
C LEU A 95 11.19 9.29 4.57
N ALA A 96 12.04 8.56 3.86
CA ALA A 96 13.49 8.73 3.92
C ALA A 96 13.98 9.86 2.99
N GLY A 97 13.24 10.14 1.92
CA GLY A 97 13.53 11.21 0.97
C GLY A 97 13.20 10.81 -0.47
N TYR A 98 13.84 11.50 -1.42
CA TYR A 98 13.73 11.23 -2.84
C TYR A 98 15.12 11.22 -3.49
N CYS A 99 15.26 10.54 -4.63
CA CYS A 99 16.55 10.52 -5.33
C CYS A 99 16.88 11.86 -6.02
N THR A 100 15.88 12.64 -6.42
CA THR A 100 16.09 13.94 -7.08
C THR A 100 14.88 14.85 -6.93
N ASP A 101 15.12 16.14 -6.68
CA ASP A 101 14.04 17.13 -6.56
C ASP A 101 13.36 17.40 -7.90
N LYS A 102 14.15 17.39 -8.98
CA LYS A 102 13.68 17.64 -10.36
C LYS A 102 14.29 16.68 -11.35
N LEU A 103 13.45 15.91 -12.04
CA LEU A 103 13.83 15.17 -13.23
C LEU A 103 13.52 16.02 -14.47
N ASP A 104 14.36 17.03 -14.73
CA ASP A 104 14.24 17.85 -15.93
C ASP A 104 15.10 17.27 -17.07
N LEU A 105 14.44 16.68 -18.06
CA LEU A 105 15.04 16.15 -19.28
C LEU A 105 14.53 16.88 -20.53
N GLY A 106 13.90 18.04 -20.37
CA GLY A 106 13.44 18.90 -21.46
C GLY A 106 11.96 19.30 -21.39
N PRO A 107 11.45 20.00 -22.42
CA PRO A 107 10.15 20.69 -22.40
C PRO A 107 8.96 19.81 -21.99
N ALA A 108 8.92 18.54 -22.42
CA ALA A 108 7.85 17.62 -22.05
C ALA A 108 7.79 17.29 -20.55
N TYR A 109 8.93 17.38 -19.84
CA TYR A 109 9.00 17.18 -18.39
C TYR A 109 8.60 18.45 -17.62
N ARG A 110 8.57 19.61 -18.28
CA ARG A 110 8.15 20.90 -17.72
C ARG A 110 6.73 21.33 -18.12
N LEU A 111 5.99 20.48 -18.85
CA LEU A 111 4.70 20.79 -19.47
C LEU A 111 4.74 22.00 -20.44
N GLU A 112 5.81 22.12 -21.22
CA GLU A 112 5.99 23.20 -22.19
C GLU A 112 5.56 22.78 -23.62
N ASP A 113 5.18 23.77 -24.43
CA ASP A 113 4.80 23.61 -25.84
C ASP A 113 3.66 22.60 -26.08
N GLY A 114 2.74 22.48 -25.11
CA GLY A 114 1.63 21.51 -25.17
C GLY A 114 2.07 20.05 -25.04
N ARG A 115 3.31 19.80 -24.60
CA ARG A 115 3.87 18.45 -24.40
C ARG A 115 3.81 18.05 -22.94
N GLY A 116 3.72 16.74 -22.68
CA GLY A 116 3.72 16.19 -21.33
C GLY A 116 4.16 14.73 -21.32
N ILE A 117 4.54 14.23 -20.15
CA ILE A 117 4.99 12.86 -19.91
C ILE A 117 4.08 12.08 -18.95
N TYR A 118 2.79 12.41 -18.88
CA TYR A 118 1.81 11.65 -18.12
C TYR A 118 1.94 10.13 -18.37
N GLY A 119 1.97 9.34 -17.29
CA GLY A 119 2.12 7.88 -17.34
C GLY A 119 3.50 7.38 -17.78
N ARG A 120 4.46 8.30 -17.94
CA ARG A 120 5.87 8.06 -18.21
C ARG A 120 6.69 8.69 -17.06
N GLY A 121 7.99 8.92 -17.28
CA GLY A 121 8.90 9.36 -16.23
C GLY A 121 9.51 8.16 -15.49
N ILE A 122 9.65 8.25 -14.17
CA ILE A 122 10.19 7.19 -13.30
C ILE A 122 9.22 6.01 -13.25
N TRP A 123 9.65 4.85 -13.77
CA TRP A 123 8.97 3.56 -13.60
C TRP A 123 9.73 2.69 -12.58
N ALA A 124 9.26 1.44 -12.41
CA ALA A 124 9.73 0.45 -11.43
C ALA A 124 11.21 0.61 -11.03
N PRO A 125 11.49 1.15 -9.82
CA PRO A 125 12.84 1.30 -9.33
C PRO A 125 13.42 -0.02 -8.79
N CYS A 126 14.74 -0.13 -8.79
CA CYS A 126 15.49 -1.14 -8.07
C CYS A 126 16.49 -0.47 -7.12
N ILE A 127 16.36 -0.71 -5.81
CA ILE A 127 17.25 -0.19 -4.77
C ILE A 127 18.23 -1.28 -4.31
N ARG A 128 19.52 -0.96 -4.20
CA ARG A 128 20.56 -1.88 -3.73
C ARG A 128 21.53 -1.16 -2.80
N TYR A 129 22.13 -1.93 -1.90
CA TYR A 129 23.24 -1.46 -1.07
C TYR A 129 24.46 -2.34 -1.32
N ASN A 130 25.60 -1.73 -1.61
CA ASN A 130 26.83 -2.46 -1.85
C ASN A 130 28.03 -1.62 -1.39
N LYS A 131 28.91 -2.23 -0.59
CA LYS A 131 30.18 -1.63 -0.13
C LYS A 131 30.06 -0.19 0.39
N GLY A 132 29.08 0.07 1.25
CA GLY A 132 28.92 1.40 1.87
C GLY A 132 28.07 2.40 1.09
N MET A 133 27.52 2.00 -0.06
CA MET A 133 26.80 2.87 -0.99
C MET A 133 25.40 2.34 -1.27
N PHE A 134 24.41 3.24 -1.24
CA PHE A 134 23.10 3.02 -1.82
C PHE A 134 23.12 3.32 -3.31
N TYR A 135 22.39 2.51 -4.07
CA TYR A 135 22.15 2.65 -5.50
C TYR A 135 20.66 2.54 -5.76
N VAL A 136 20.13 3.40 -6.63
CA VAL A 136 18.78 3.25 -7.17
C VAL A 136 18.83 3.30 -8.68
N PHE A 137 18.22 2.32 -9.32
CA PHE A 137 18.15 2.15 -10.76
C PHE A 137 16.70 2.30 -11.18
N SER A 138 16.38 3.18 -12.13
CA SER A 138 15.01 3.28 -12.66
C SER A 138 15.05 3.64 -14.13
N ASN A 139 14.24 2.95 -14.92
CA ASN A 139 14.09 3.27 -16.33
C ASN A 139 13.13 4.44 -16.51
N VAL A 140 13.62 5.50 -17.14
CA VAL A 140 12.79 6.63 -17.56
C VAL A 140 12.38 6.44 -19.00
N ASN A 141 11.09 6.26 -19.24
CA ASN A 141 10.59 5.96 -20.57
C ASN A 141 10.87 7.08 -21.58
N GLY A 142 11.58 6.71 -22.65
CA GLY A 142 12.04 7.64 -23.68
C GLY A 142 13.34 8.38 -23.34
N ALA A 143 13.91 8.19 -22.14
CA ALA A 143 15.21 8.75 -21.75
C ALA A 143 16.25 7.69 -21.41
N GLY A 144 15.85 6.50 -20.93
CA GLY A 144 16.75 5.41 -20.58
C GLY A 144 16.93 5.21 -19.09
N LEU A 145 17.87 4.34 -18.73
CA LEU A 145 18.10 3.90 -17.36
C LEU A 145 18.84 4.98 -16.58
N GLN A 146 18.21 5.52 -15.53
CA GLN A 146 18.82 6.42 -14.58
C GLN A 146 19.46 5.62 -13.44
N VAL A 147 20.70 5.94 -13.11
CA VAL A 147 21.43 5.34 -11.99
C VAL A 147 21.77 6.42 -10.99
N PHE A 148 21.18 6.32 -9.81
CA PHE A 148 21.43 7.16 -8.65
C PHE A 148 22.36 6.44 -7.69
N ARG A 149 23.31 7.16 -7.06
CA ARG A 149 24.16 6.61 -6.00
C ARG A 149 24.46 7.61 -4.89
N SER A 150 24.46 7.14 -3.64
CA SER A 150 24.78 7.95 -2.48
C SER A 150 25.35 7.12 -1.33
N LYS A 151 26.10 7.77 -0.42
CA LYS A 151 26.54 7.17 0.86
C LYS A 151 25.42 7.16 1.92
N SER A 152 24.37 7.93 1.70
CA SER A 152 23.25 8.09 2.61
C SER A 152 21.94 7.92 1.84
N ILE A 153 20.93 7.30 2.46
CA ILE A 153 19.60 7.16 1.84
C ILE A 153 18.92 8.54 1.65
N GLN A 154 19.29 9.56 2.44
CA GLN A 154 18.83 10.94 2.27
C GLN A 154 19.55 11.70 1.14
N GLY A 155 20.57 11.09 0.51
CA GLY A 155 21.41 11.78 -0.46
C GLY A 155 22.56 12.59 0.19
N PRO A 156 23.19 13.52 -0.56
CA PRO A 156 22.89 13.86 -1.95
C PRO A 156 23.16 12.69 -2.90
N TRP A 157 22.41 12.62 -4.00
CA TRP A 157 22.52 11.57 -5.00
C TRP A 157 23.30 12.04 -6.22
N GLU A 158 24.32 11.27 -6.61
CA GLU A 158 24.93 11.40 -7.94
C GLU A 158 24.09 10.64 -8.96
N ARG A 159 23.92 11.20 -10.17
CA ARG A 159 23.11 10.61 -11.24
C ARG A 159 23.91 10.46 -12.54
N ASN A 160 23.75 9.34 -13.23
CA ASN A 160 24.06 9.20 -14.67
C ASN A 160 22.98 8.41 -15.41
N GLN A 161 23.07 8.40 -16.74
CA GLN A 161 22.13 7.72 -17.63
C GLN A 161 22.82 6.64 -18.45
N LEU A 162 22.11 5.54 -18.69
CA LEU A 162 22.49 4.40 -19.53
C LEU A 162 21.37 4.08 -20.54
N PRO A 163 21.62 3.26 -21.57
CA PRO A 163 20.55 2.69 -22.41
C PRO A 163 19.45 2.02 -21.58
N GLY A 164 18.19 2.23 -21.96
CA GLY A 164 17.03 1.80 -21.18
C GLY A 164 16.90 0.28 -21.01
N ARG A 165 16.33 -0.13 -19.87
CA ARG A 165 15.99 -1.52 -19.51
C ARG A 165 14.66 -1.51 -18.77
N HIS A 166 13.62 -2.05 -19.40
CA HIS A 166 12.28 -2.07 -18.83
C HIS A 166 12.24 -3.00 -17.62
N ASP A 167 11.66 -2.52 -16.52
CA ASP A 167 11.33 -3.30 -15.31
C ASP A 167 12.46 -4.20 -14.83
N LEU A 168 13.61 -3.54 -14.65
CA LEU A 168 14.88 -4.19 -14.38
C LEU A 168 15.06 -4.57 -12.90
N SER A 169 15.99 -5.48 -12.67
CA SER A 169 16.61 -5.68 -11.35
C SER A 169 18.12 -5.77 -11.47
N VAL A 170 18.85 -5.22 -10.49
CA VAL A 170 20.32 -5.29 -10.42
C VAL A 170 20.77 -6.19 -9.28
N LEU A 171 21.80 -7.01 -9.51
CA LEU A 171 22.46 -7.82 -8.49
C LEU A 171 23.95 -7.51 -8.49
N PHE A 172 24.47 -7.01 -7.38
CA PHE A 172 25.91 -7.01 -7.10
C PHE A 172 26.28 -8.39 -6.57
N ASP A 173 27.02 -9.18 -7.34
CA ASP A 173 27.29 -10.57 -7.03
C ASP A 173 28.66 -10.77 -6.35
N ASP A 174 28.80 -11.88 -5.62
CA ASP A 174 30.00 -12.28 -4.89
C ASP A 174 31.19 -12.58 -5.83
N ASP A 175 30.93 -12.83 -7.11
CA ASP A 175 31.95 -13.03 -8.14
C ASP A 175 32.58 -11.71 -8.64
N GLY A 176 32.11 -10.57 -8.12
CA GLY A 176 32.58 -9.23 -8.46
C GLY A 176 31.88 -8.61 -9.67
N LYS A 177 30.92 -9.30 -10.29
CA LYS A 177 30.13 -8.78 -11.41
C LYS A 177 28.85 -8.10 -10.93
N ILE A 178 28.29 -7.29 -11.82
CA ILE A 178 27.05 -6.56 -11.59
C ILE A 178 26.07 -6.99 -12.67
N TYR A 179 25.13 -7.85 -12.30
CA TYR A 179 24.12 -8.36 -13.21
C TYR A 179 22.91 -7.45 -13.26
N ILE A 180 22.27 -7.38 -14.43
CA ILE A 180 20.98 -6.71 -14.62
C ILE A 180 20.06 -7.61 -15.43
N ILE A 181 18.92 -8.00 -14.86
CA ILE A 181 17.80 -8.65 -15.57
C ILE A 181 16.76 -7.60 -15.96
N SER A 182 16.02 -7.81 -17.05
CA SER A 182 14.98 -6.88 -17.50
C SER A 182 13.98 -7.51 -18.46
N GLY A 183 12.92 -6.76 -18.77
CA GLY A 183 11.91 -7.11 -19.77
C GLY A 183 10.60 -7.57 -19.15
N ASN A 184 9.65 -7.92 -20.02
CA ASN A 184 8.32 -8.41 -19.64
C ASN A 184 7.89 -9.67 -20.39
N ASN A 185 8.68 -10.10 -21.38
CA ASN A 185 8.40 -11.24 -22.23
C ASN A 185 9.69 -12.01 -22.49
N SER A 186 9.55 -13.32 -22.67
CA SER A 186 10.66 -14.19 -23.03
C SER A 186 11.23 -13.81 -24.42
N PRO A 187 12.56 -13.78 -24.60
CA PRO A 187 13.58 -14.08 -23.59
C PRO A 187 13.81 -12.93 -22.60
N TYR A 188 14.01 -13.25 -21.31
CA TYR A 188 14.34 -12.30 -20.24
C TYR A 188 15.86 -12.09 -20.20
N PRO A 189 16.40 -10.98 -20.73
CA PRO A 189 17.84 -10.80 -20.84
C PRO A 189 18.47 -10.55 -19.48
N ILE A 190 19.63 -11.15 -19.26
CA ILE A 190 20.54 -10.81 -18.17
C ILE A 190 21.82 -10.27 -18.82
N GLU A 191 22.24 -9.08 -18.41
CA GLU A 191 23.45 -8.42 -18.91
C GLU A 191 24.38 -8.06 -17.75
N GLU A 192 25.55 -7.53 -18.06
CA GLU A 192 26.53 -7.11 -17.05
C GLU A 192 26.77 -5.61 -17.18
N LEU A 193 26.83 -4.91 -16.05
CA LEU A 193 27.23 -3.50 -15.95
C LEU A 193 28.72 -3.41 -15.63
N THR A 194 29.38 -2.38 -16.15
CA THR A 194 30.76 -2.06 -15.75
C THR A 194 30.82 -1.69 -14.27
N PRO A 195 31.96 -1.91 -13.57
CA PRO A 195 32.07 -1.62 -12.13
C PRO A 195 31.77 -0.17 -11.74
N ASP A 196 31.95 0.79 -12.65
CA ASP A 196 31.65 2.21 -12.46
C ASP A 196 30.17 2.57 -12.76
N LEU A 197 29.36 1.61 -13.20
CA LEU A 197 27.96 1.76 -13.58
C LEU A 197 27.75 2.81 -14.68
N ARG A 198 28.73 2.96 -15.58
CA ARG A 198 28.69 3.92 -16.71
C ARG A 198 28.50 3.26 -18.07
N ALA A 199 28.58 1.93 -18.18
CA ALA A 199 28.30 1.20 -19.41
C ALA A 199 27.81 -0.23 -19.15
N PHE A 200 27.31 -0.86 -20.21
CA PHE A 200 27.13 -2.31 -20.25
C PHE A 200 28.42 -2.97 -20.76
N VAL A 201 28.77 -4.14 -20.23
CA VAL A 201 29.90 -4.93 -20.70
C VAL A 201 29.55 -5.54 -22.07
N PRO A 202 30.32 -5.27 -23.13
CA PRO A 202 30.03 -5.83 -24.46
C PRO A 202 30.07 -7.36 -24.48
N GLY A 203 29.08 -7.98 -25.12
CA GLY A 203 29.03 -9.44 -25.29
C GLY A 203 28.65 -10.24 -24.04
N SER A 204 28.28 -9.58 -22.94
CA SER A 204 27.91 -10.25 -21.67
C SER A 204 26.48 -10.80 -21.62
N LYS A 205 25.72 -10.62 -22.69
CA LYS A 205 24.29 -10.92 -22.75
C LYS A 205 24.06 -12.42 -22.61
N ARG A 206 23.37 -12.80 -21.53
CA ARG A 206 22.80 -14.11 -21.25
C ARG A 206 21.28 -13.97 -21.10
N GLN A 207 20.57 -15.05 -20.80
CA GLN A 207 19.12 -15.04 -20.67
C GLN A 207 18.66 -15.98 -19.56
N LEU A 208 17.64 -15.58 -18.81
CA LEU A 208 16.87 -16.50 -18.00
C LEU A 208 15.99 -17.32 -18.95
N VAL A 209 16.40 -18.57 -19.20
CA VAL A 209 15.63 -19.51 -20.02
C VAL A 209 14.77 -20.37 -19.11
N VAL A 210 13.46 -20.20 -19.24
CA VAL A 210 12.46 -20.99 -18.51
C VAL A 210 12.16 -22.32 -19.21
N PRO A 211 11.72 -23.36 -18.49
CA PRO A 211 11.25 -24.60 -19.08
C PRO A 211 10.10 -24.40 -20.09
N PRO A 212 9.96 -25.27 -21.11
CA PRO A 212 8.86 -25.18 -22.08
C PRO A 212 7.49 -25.13 -21.39
N GLY A 213 6.63 -24.21 -21.85
CA GLY A 213 5.28 -24.01 -21.29
C GLY A 213 5.22 -23.17 -20.01
N GLN A 214 6.37 -22.75 -19.46
CA GLN A 214 6.44 -21.81 -18.34
C GLN A 214 6.80 -20.41 -18.84
N ARG A 215 6.53 -19.40 -18.02
CA ARG A 215 6.95 -18.01 -18.26
C ARG A 215 7.17 -17.27 -16.95
N MET A 216 8.04 -16.27 -17.01
CA MET A 216 8.15 -15.19 -16.00
C MET A 216 7.34 -13.98 -16.50
N GLY A 217 7.52 -12.81 -15.90
CA GLY A 217 6.77 -11.61 -16.27
C GLY A 217 7.62 -10.34 -16.28
N GLU A 218 7.04 -9.24 -15.83
CA GLU A 218 7.66 -7.92 -15.64
C GLU A 218 7.85 -7.60 -14.15
N GLY A 219 8.45 -6.46 -13.83
CA GLY A 219 8.82 -6.07 -12.47
C GLY A 219 9.78 -7.07 -11.83
N HIS A 220 10.95 -7.28 -12.44
CA HIS A 220 11.93 -8.25 -11.96
C HIS A 220 12.54 -7.84 -10.62
N HIS A 221 12.73 -8.83 -9.73
CA HIS A 221 13.61 -8.72 -8.57
C HIS A 221 14.56 -9.92 -8.51
N LEU A 222 15.84 -9.67 -8.80
CA LEU A 222 16.91 -10.67 -8.83
C LEU A 222 17.67 -10.70 -7.51
N TYR A 223 17.84 -11.90 -6.96
CA TYR A 223 18.51 -12.16 -5.69
C TYR A 223 19.55 -13.27 -5.82
N LYS A 224 20.52 -13.24 -4.91
CA LYS A 224 21.33 -14.39 -4.55
C LYS A 224 21.14 -14.71 -3.08
N ILE A 225 20.60 -15.88 -2.78
CA ILE A 225 20.25 -16.30 -1.42
C ILE A 225 20.88 -17.66 -1.17
N LYS A 226 21.77 -17.73 -0.17
CA LYS A 226 22.48 -18.96 0.22
C LYS A 226 23.14 -19.68 -0.97
N GLY A 227 23.78 -18.91 -1.85
CA GLY A 227 24.50 -19.42 -3.03
C GLY A 227 23.63 -19.78 -4.24
N LYS A 228 22.30 -19.62 -4.17
CA LYS A 228 21.38 -19.85 -5.30
C LYS A 228 20.83 -18.52 -5.83
N TYR A 229 20.49 -18.48 -7.12
CA TYR A 229 19.90 -17.33 -7.78
C TYR A 229 18.38 -17.46 -7.83
N TYR A 230 17.70 -16.35 -7.59
CA TYR A 230 16.24 -16.25 -7.64
C TYR A 230 15.82 -15.01 -8.41
N ASP A 231 14.83 -15.14 -9.29
CA ASP A 231 14.12 -14.00 -9.88
C ASP A 231 12.64 -14.13 -9.55
N ILE A 232 12.02 -13.04 -9.08
CA ILE A 232 10.56 -12.93 -8.99
C ILE A 232 10.08 -11.87 -9.96
N SER A 233 8.95 -12.13 -10.61
CA SER A 233 8.30 -11.18 -11.51
C SER A 233 6.81 -11.48 -11.65
N ALA A 234 6.06 -10.44 -11.99
CA ALA A 234 4.61 -10.50 -12.17
C ALA A 234 4.25 -10.66 -13.64
N ILE A 235 3.44 -11.67 -13.96
CA ILE A 235 2.86 -11.80 -15.30
C ILE A 235 1.90 -10.62 -15.51
N PRO A 236 2.13 -9.77 -16.54
CA PRO A 236 1.28 -8.61 -16.78
C PRO A 236 -0.11 -9.03 -17.28
N GLY A 237 -1.11 -8.22 -16.92
CA GLY A 237 -2.51 -8.43 -17.29
C GLY A 237 -3.31 -9.18 -16.22
N GLY A 238 -4.51 -8.68 -15.91
CA GLY A 238 -5.38 -9.30 -14.92
C GLY A 238 -6.15 -10.52 -15.45
N PRO A 239 -6.29 -11.60 -14.67
CA PRO A 239 -5.70 -11.79 -13.33
C PRO A 239 -4.18 -12.02 -13.35
N VAL A 240 -3.47 -11.46 -12.38
CA VAL A 240 -1.99 -11.36 -12.30
C VAL A 240 -1.40 -12.43 -11.40
N ASN A 241 -0.44 -13.22 -11.91
CA ASN A 241 0.32 -14.18 -11.09
C ASN A 241 1.74 -13.64 -10.84
N GLN A 242 2.25 -13.85 -9.63
CA GLN A 242 3.67 -13.68 -9.33
C GLN A 242 4.37 -15.03 -9.48
N MET A 243 5.44 -15.03 -10.27
CA MET A 243 6.27 -16.20 -10.54
C MET A 243 7.60 -16.10 -9.80
N VAL A 244 8.20 -17.24 -9.51
CA VAL A 244 9.58 -17.33 -9.01
C VAL A 244 10.37 -18.33 -9.82
N ALA A 245 11.52 -17.89 -10.33
CA ALA A 245 12.54 -18.72 -10.95
C ALA A 245 13.69 -18.96 -9.96
N LYS A 246 14.27 -20.15 -9.97
CA LYS A 246 15.41 -20.56 -9.14
C LYS A 246 16.46 -21.28 -9.98
N ALA A 247 17.73 -20.99 -9.75
CA ALA A 247 18.88 -21.69 -10.35
C ALA A 247 20.10 -21.73 -9.41
N ASP A 248 21.00 -22.70 -9.62
CA ASP A 248 22.29 -22.78 -8.93
C ASP A 248 23.38 -21.90 -9.57
N SER A 249 23.15 -21.45 -10.80
CA SER A 249 24.02 -20.56 -11.57
C SER A 249 23.17 -19.47 -12.23
N ILE A 250 23.71 -18.28 -12.41
CA ILE A 250 23.07 -17.19 -13.17
C ILE A 250 22.76 -17.60 -14.62
N ASP A 251 23.49 -18.58 -15.15
CA ASP A 251 23.28 -19.16 -16.49
C ASP A 251 22.18 -20.23 -16.52
N GLY A 252 21.60 -20.57 -15.36
CA GLY A 252 20.65 -21.66 -15.23
C GLY A 252 21.32 -23.04 -15.11
N PRO A 253 20.59 -24.14 -15.39
CA PRO A 253 19.18 -24.14 -15.81
C PRO A 253 18.25 -23.56 -14.74
N TRP A 254 17.25 -22.81 -15.18
CA TRP A 254 16.25 -22.22 -14.27
C TRP A 254 15.04 -23.14 -14.13
N THR A 255 14.51 -23.20 -12.91
CA THR A 255 13.25 -23.88 -12.59
C THR A 255 12.24 -22.84 -12.12
N VAL A 256 10.98 -22.93 -12.53
CA VAL A 256 9.96 -21.92 -12.21
C VAL A 256 8.78 -22.55 -11.48
N THR A 257 8.23 -21.82 -10.51
CA THR A 257 6.92 -22.11 -9.92
C THR A 257 6.15 -20.81 -9.67
N THR A 258 4.87 -20.94 -9.35
CA THR A 258 4.02 -19.81 -8.97
C THR A 258 4.26 -19.47 -7.50
N MET A 259 4.64 -18.22 -7.22
CA MET A 259 4.82 -17.68 -5.87
C MET A 259 3.48 -17.22 -5.27
N VAL A 260 2.62 -16.60 -6.08
CA VAL A 260 1.29 -16.12 -5.69
C VAL A 260 0.25 -16.65 -6.65
N GLU A 261 -0.80 -17.28 -6.12
CA GLU A 261 -1.87 -17.89 -6.91
C GLU A 261 -3.24 -17.43 -6.38
N GLY A 262 -3.90 -16.53 -7.10
CA GLY A 262 -5.27 -16.16 -6.78
C GLY A 262 -5.47 -15.49 -5.42
N GLU A 263 -4.45 -14.86 -4.85
CA GLU A 263 -4.53 -14.20 -3.54
C GLU A 263 -4.79 -12.71 -3.72
N SER A 264 -5.79 -12.18 -3.05
CA SER A 264 -6.21 -10.78 -3.15
C SER A 264 -6.48 -10.14 -1.79
N LEU A 265 -6.25 -10.84 -0.69
CA LEU A 265 -6.67 -10.46 0.66
C LEU A 265 -8.19 -10.21 0.74
N GLY A 266 -8.95 -10.83 -0.16
CA GLY A 266 -10.40 -10.70 -0.29
C GLY A 266 -10.85 -9.44 -1.03
N VAL A 267 -9.93 -8.82 -1.75
CA VAL A 267 -10.18 -7.75 -2.71
C VAL A 267 -10.54 -8.46 -4.06
N THR A 268 -11.31 -7.87 -4.97
CA THR A 268 -11.76 -8.49 -6.24
C THR A 268 -10.61 -8.98 -7.13
N SER A 269 -10.95 -9.82 -8.10
CA SER A 269 -10.04 -10.24 -9.19
C SER A 269 -10.39 -9.61 -10.54
N ALA A 270 -11.45 -8.81 -10.60
CA ALA A 270 -11.84 -8.04 -11.78
C ALA A 270 -10.85 -6.90 -12.06
N THR A 271 -10.34 -6.86 -13.29
CA THR A 271 -9.51 -5.75 -13.76
C THR A 271 -10.23 -4.41 -13.60
N PRO A 272 -9.55 -3.31 -13.22
CA PRO A 272 -10.18 -2.01 -13.00
C PRO A 272 -11.09 -1.51 -14.14
N THR A 273 -10.76 -1.84 -15.39
CA THR A 273 -11.56 -1.46 -16.57
C THR A 273 -12.86 -2.24 -16.76
N ARG A 274 -13.03 -3.36 -16.04
CA ARG A 274 -14.23 -4.22 -16.04
C ARG A 274 -14.88 -4.34 -14.66
N ALA A 275 -14.26 -3.73 -13.65
CA ALA A 275 -14.73 -3.71 -12.29
C ALA A 275 -16.03 -2.91 -12.18
N ALA A 276 -17.03 -3.46 -11.49
CA ALA A 276 -18.17 -2.66 -11.02
C ALA A 276 -17.78 -1.83 -9.79
N ALA A 277 -18.64 -0.90 -9.34
CA ALA A 277 -18.33 0.02 -8.22
C ALA A 277 -17.84 -0.67 -6.92
N ASN A 278 -18.19 -1.94 -6.72
CA ASN A 278 -17.81 -2.75 -5.55
C ASN A 278 -16.68 -3.75 -5.82
N ASP A 279 -16.25 -3.89 -7.08
CA ASP A 279 -15.07 -4.65 -7.46
C ASP A 279 -13.85 -3.74 -7.31
N ARG A 280 -12.94 -4.03 -6.38
CA ARG A 280 -11.60 -3.42 -6.36
C ARG A 280 -10.56 -4.47 -6.18
N GLY A 281 -9.40 -4.41 -6.82
CA GLY A 281 -8.41 -5.47 -6.68
C GLY A 281 -7.96 -6.06 -7.99
N LEU A 282 -6.65 -6.25 -8.10
CA LEU A 282 -6.13 -7.46 -8.69
C LEU A 282 -5.42 -8.26 -7.60
N TRP A 283 -5.00 -9.48 -7.94
CA TRP A 283 -4.22 -10.32 -7.03
C TRP A 283 -2.92 -9.62 -6.59
N LEU A 284 -2.37 -10.05 -5.46
CA LEU A 284 -1.06 -9.61 -5.00
C LEU A 284 -0.02 -9.93 -6.08
N HIS A 285 0.73 -8.91 -6.50
CA HIS A 285 1.72 -9.02 -7.55
C HIS A 285 2.73 -7.89 -7.43
N GLN A 286 3.89 -8.09 -8.03
CA GLN A 286 5.05 -7.20 -8.07
C GLN A 286 5.55 -6.75 -6.70
N GLY A 287 6.87 -6.67 -6.58
CA GLY A 287 7.52 -6.20 -5.37
C GLY A 287 8.58 -7.17 -4.88
N GLY A 288 9.34 -6.72 -3.89
CA GLY A 288 10.52 -7.42 -3.42
C GLY A 288 10.30 -8.32 -2.19
N MET A 289 11.38 -9.01 -1.81
CA MET A 289 11.47 -9.80 -0.58
C MET A 289 12.71 -9.41 0.23
N CYS A 290 12.61 -9.52 1.55
CA CYS A 290 13.74 -9.34 2.45
C CYS A 290 13.66 -10.31 3.64
N ASP A 291 14.80 -10.55 4.25
CA ASP A 291 14.91 -11.30 5.50
C ASP A 291 14.88 -10.38 6.73
N THR A 292 14.69 -10.95 7.91
CA THR A 292 14.90 -10.30 9.20
C THR A 292 16.17 -10.83 9.87
N PRO A 293 16.71 -10.13 10.89
CA PRO A 293 17.78 -10.68 11.73
C PRO A 293 17.46 -12.02 12.40
N SER A 294 16.18 -12.43 12.44
CA SER A 294 15.73 -13.74 12.95
C SER A 294 15.49 -14.78 11.86
N ASP A 295 16.03 -14.58 10.65
CA ASP A 295 15.92 -15.46 9.49
C ASP A 295 14.48 -15.66 8.97
N GLN A 296 13.53 -14.81 9.37
CA GLN A 296 12.20 -14.78 8.77
C GLN A 296 12.27 -14.08 7.41
N TRP A 297 11.48 -14.53 6.44
CA TRP A 297 11.37 -13.91 5.13
C TRP A 297 9.99 -13.29 4.94
N TRP A 298 9.96 -12.14 4.29
CA TRP A 298 8.76 -11.36 4.03
C TRP A 298 8.81 -10.78 2.62
N SER A 299 7.64 -10.59 2.01
CA SER A 299 7.49 -9.84 0.77
C SER A 299 6.71 -8.56 1.02
N VAL A 300 7.24 -7.46 0.50
CA VAL A 300 6.46 -6.23 0.28
C VAL A 300 5.93 -6.31 -1.14
N ILE A 301 4.62 -6.45 -1.27
CA ILE A 301 3.95 -6.82 -2.52
C ILE A 301 2.73 -5.92 -2.74
N MET A 302 2.48 -5.51 -3.98
CA MET A 302 1.37 -4.58 -4.27
C MET A 302 0.10 -5.27 -4.77
N SER A 303 -1.00 -4.52 -4.79
CA SER A 303 -2.26 -4.87 -5.45
C SER A 303 -2.95 -3.61 -5.99
N ASP A 304 -3.79 -3.78 -7.01
CA ASP A 304 -4.51 -2.66 -7.65
C ASP A 304 -5.81 -2.34 -6.91
N HIS A 305 -6.01 -1.12 -6.42
CA HIS A 305 -7.17 -0.73 -5.58
C HIS A 305 -8.06 0.32 -6.24
N GLY A 306 -8.32 0.17 -7.54
CA GLY A 306 -9.20 1.10 -8.27
C GLY A 306 -8.67 2.53 -8.19
N SER A 307 -9.56 3.51 -7.98
CA SER A 307 -9.16 4.93 -8.01
C SER A 307 -8.14 5.34 -6.95
N ALA A 308 -7.96 4.54 -5.89
CA ALA A 308 -6.93 4.78 -4.87
C ALA A 308 -5.50 4.49 -5.36
N GLY A 309 -5.33 3.84 -6.52
CA GLY A 309 -4.04 3.46 -7.06
C GLY A 309 -3.61 2.06 -6.64
N ARG A 310 -2.30 1.82 -6.63
CA ARG A 310 -1.71 0.53 -6.24
C ARG A 310 -1.19 0.61 -4.81
N MET A 311 -1.67 -0.28 -3.95
CA MET A 311 -1.34 -0.28 -2.51
C MET A 311 -0.36 -1.40 -2.21
N VAL A 312 0.50 -1.18 -1.21
CA VAL A 312 1.48 -2.19 -0.76
C VAL A 312 1.01 -2.92 0.48
N SER A 313 1.28 -4.22 0.50
CA SER A 313 1.01 -5.14 1.59
C SER A 313 2.30 -5.84 2.02
N LEU A 314 2.35 -6.27 3.27
CA LEU A 314 3.40 -7.12 3.82
C LEU A 314 2.85 -8.52 4.01
N VAL A 315 3.51 -9.52 3.43
CA VAL A 315 3.10 -10.93 3.54
C VAL A 315 4.27 -11.83 3.93
N PRO A 316 4.05 -12.84 4.79
CA PRO A 316 5.12 -13.78 5.18
C PRO A 316 5.53 -14.65 3.99
N ILE A 317 6.78 -15.07 3.97
CA ILE A 317 7.32 -16.07 3.03
C ILE A 317 7.62 -17.35 3.80
N THR A 318 7.18 -18.49 3.25
CA THR A 318 7.59 -19.83 3.67
C THR A 318 8.43 -20.45 2.55
N TRP A 319 9.59 -20.99 2.90
CA TRP A 319 10.43 -21.75 1.99
C TRP A 319 9.91 -23.17 1.84
N ASP A 320 9.55 -23.57 0.61
CA ASP A 320 9.11 -24.93 0.27
C ASP A 320 9.90 -25.43 -0.94
N ASN A 321 10.61 -26.56 -0.80
CA ASN A 321 11.49 -27.10 -1.85
C ASN A 321 12.48 -26.05 -2.43
N ASP A 322 13.08 -25.27 -1.52
CA ASP A 322 13.91 -24.08 -1.78
C ASP A 322 13.22 -22.97 -2.60
N PHE A 323 11.90 -22.95 -2.73
CA PHE A 323 11.19 -21.80 -3.32
C PHE A 323 10.63 -20.89 -2.23
N PRO A 324 10.83 -19.57 -2.33
CA PRO A 324 10.17 -18.60 -1.46
C PRO A 324 8.73 -18.40 -1.94
N LEU A 325 7.77 -18.98 -1.21
CA LEU A 325 6.35 -18.84 -1.51
C LEU A 325 5.70 -17.93 -0.47
N ILE A 326 4.73 -17.10 -0.87
CA ILE A 326 3.98 -16.33 0.14
C ILE A 326 3.16 -17.28 1.02
N GLY A 327 2.83 -16.82 2.22
CA GLY A 327 1.93 -17.50 3.13
C GLY A 327 2.60 -18.28 4.24
N LEU A 328 1.75 -18.90 5.05
CA LEU A 328 2.15 -19.71 6.21
C LEU A 328 2.19 -21.20 5.82
N PRO A 329 2.92 -22.07 6.54
CA PRO A 329 3.15 -23.46 6.12
C PRO A 329 1.89 -24.29 5.80
N GLY A 330 0.76 -24.00 6.46
CA GLY A 330 -0.50 -24.73 6.24
C GLY A 330 -1.40 -24.16 5.13
N ASN A 331 -0.98 -23.03 4.54
CA ASN A 331 -1.76 -22.25 3.60
C ASN A 331 -0.84 -21.45 2.64
N LEU A 332 0.06 -22.16 1.94
CA LEU A 332 1.00 -21.58 0.99
C LEU A 332 0.28 -20.93 -0.20
N ARG A 333 0.91 -19.90 -0.79
CA ARG A 333 0.39 -19.07 -1.90
C ARG A 333 -0.83 -18.21 -1.54
N LYS A 334 -1.16 -18.16 -0.24
CA LYS A 334 -2.23 -17.36 0.36
C LYS A 334 -1.69 -16.58 1.55
N ALA A 335 -2.21 -15.40 1.80
CA ALA A 335 -1.68 -14.52 2.84
C ALA A 335 -2.75 -14.04 3.81
N PRO A 336 -2.43 -13.96 5.12
CA PRO A 336 -3.33 -13.33 6.07
C PRO A 336 -3.33 -11.81 5.88
N ASN A 337 -4.51 -11.18 6.01
CA ASN A 337 -4.60 -9.72 6.01
C ASN A 337 -4.01 -9.12 7.30
N THR A 338 -4.18 -9.79 8.45
CA THR A 338 -3.61 -9.41 9.75
C THR A 338 -2.66 -10.50 10.24
N TRP A 339 -1.48 -10.14 10.74
CA TRP A 339 -0.56 -11.14 11.31
C TRP A 339 0.34 -10.54 12.38
N VAL A 340 1.04 -11.40 13.12
CA VAL A 340 2.06 -10.98 14.08
C VAL A 340 3.16 -10.22 13.34
N LYS A 341 3.64 -9.12 13.93
CA LYS A 341 4.72 -8.31 13.35
C LYS A 341 5.97 -9.16 13.07
N PRO A 342 6.76 -8.83 12.04
CA PRO A 342 8.06 -9.44 11.81
C PRO A 342 8.95 -9.35 13.04
N ASN A 343 9.66 -10.44 13.33
CA ASN A 343 10.64 -10.45 14.42
C ASN A 343 11.94 -9.82 13.93
N THR A 344 12.01 -8.49 13.99
CA THR A 344 13.22 -7.73 13.61
C THR A 344 14.15 -7.47 14.79
N GLY A 345 13.73 -7.79 16.01
CA GLY A 345 14.40 -7.36 17.24
C GLY A 345 14.08 -5.91 17.64
N TYR A 346 13.31 -5.18 16.83
CA TYR A 346 12.88 -3.82 17.09
C TYR A 346 11.39 -3.74 17.41
N SER A 347 11.04 -2.90 18.37
CA SER A 347 9.65 -2.60 18.74
C SER A 347 9.51 -1.11 18.96
N GLN A 348 8.39 -0.56 18.53
CA GLN A 348 8.02 0.84 18.71
C GLN A 348 6.51 0.95 18.80
N ASP A 349 6.05 2.08 19.31
CA ASP A 349 4.64 2.44 19.29
C ASP A 349 4.15 2.65 17.85
N PRO A 350 2.85 2.43 17.58
CA PRO A 350 2.27 2.66 16.26
C PRO A 350 2.55 4.07 15.74
N LYS A 351 3.00 4.16 14.49
CA LYS A 351 3.34 5.41 13.81
C LYS A 351 2.72 5.43 12.41
N PRO A 352 1.95 6.48 12.03
CA PRO A 352 1.46 6.61 10.67
C PRO A 352 2.62 6.90 9.71
N ALA A 353 2.53 6.35 8.50
CA ALA A 353 3.56 6.56 7.48
C ALA A 353 3.49 7.95 6.83
N PHE A 354 2.31 8.56 6.86
CA PHE A 354 2.00 9.82 6.20
C PHE A 354 1.17 10.70 7.14
N ILE A 355 1.52 11.98 7.18
CA ILE A 355 0.70 13.04 7.77
C ILE A 355 0.58 14.11 6.70
N HIS A 356 -0.64 14.30 6.20
CA HIS A 356 -0.91 15.07 4.99
C HIS A 356 -1.15 16.56 5.23
N ASP A 357 -1.54 16.92 6.46
CA ASP A 357 -1.82 18.30 6.85
C ASP A 357 -0.62 19.22 6.55
N ASP A 358 -0.91 20.42 6.04
CA ASP A 358 0.08 21.46 5.79
C ASP A 358 -0.56 22.84 5.93
N ASN A 359 -0.17 23.58 6.96
CA ASN A 359 -0.56 24.97 7.18
C ASN A 359 0.50 25.95 6.68
N PHE A 360 1.56 25.47 6.00
CA PHE A 360 2.61 26.28 5.38
C PHE A 360 3.43 27.21 6.30
N ASP A 361 3.15 27.25 7.60
CA ASP A 361 3.82 28.09 8.61
C ASP A 361 5.32 27.82 8.73
N SER A 362 5.75 26.59 8.41
CA SER A 362 7.15 26.18 8.52
C SER A 362 8.07 26.86 7.50
N GLY A 363 7.51 27.51 6.48
CA GLY A 363 8.27 28.04 5.32
C GLY A 363 8.83 26.95 4.41
N LYS A 364 8.42 25.69 4.61
CA LYS A 364 8.73 24.53 3.76
C LYS A 364 7.45 23.77 3.48
N LEU A 365 7.35 23.22 2.28
CA LEU A 365 6.28 22.28 1.94
C LEU A 365 6.43 21.03 2.80
N ASN A 366 5.30 20.48 3.25
CA ASN A 366 5.23 19.11 3.73
C ASN A 366 5.92 18.18 2.69
N PRO A 367 6.85 17.30 3.09
CA PRO A 367 7.66 16.53 2.16
C PRO A 367 6.89 15.46 1.37
N HIS A 368 5.61 15.25 1.68
CA HIS A 368 4.70 14.40 0.91
C HIS A 368 4.11 15.09 -0.33
N TRP A 369 4.21 16.42 -0.44
CA TRP A 369 3.84 17.14 -1.65
C TRP A 369 4.72 16.73 -2.84
N GLN A 370 4.08 16.57 -3.99
CA GLN A 370 4.76 16.39 -5.27
C GLN A 370 4.10 17.24 -6.35
N TRP A 371 4.91 17.94 -7.12
CA TRP A 371 4.50 18.66 -8.32
C TRP A 371 4.13 17.70 -9.44
N ASN A 372 3.04 18.00 -10.12
CA ASN A 372 2.71 17.42 -11.41
C ASN A 372 3.66 17.99 -12.47
N HIS A 373 4.60 17.17 -12.95
CA HIS A 373 5.74 17.58 -13.77
C HIS A 373 6.73 18.49 -13.02
N VAL A 374 7.78 18.95 -13.70
CA VAL A 374 8.82 19.80 -13.10
C VAL A 374 8.25 21.21 -12.87
N PRO A 375 8.31 21.74 -11.63
CA PRO A 375 7.78 23.07 -11.33
C PRO A 375 8.72 24.19 -11.81
N ASP A 376 8.11 25.34 -12.07
CA ASP A 376 8.76 26.63 -12.24
C ASP A 376 8.91 27.31 -10.87
N ASP A 377 10.13 27.31 -10.30
CA ASP A 377 10.34 27.83 -8.94
C ASP A 377 10.20 29.34 -8.82
N ALA A 378 10.17 30.06 -9.95
CA ALA A 378 9.87 31.49 -9.94
C ALA A 378 8.37 31.78 -9.78
N MET A 379 7.51 30.77 -9.92
CA MET A 379 6.05 30.91 -10.00
C MET A 379 5.31 30.27 -8.81
N TRP A 380 6.03 29.92 -7.75
CA TRP A 380 5.44 29.55 -6.47
C TRP A 380 6.27 30.11 -5.31
N SER A 381 5.65 30.36 -4.16
CA SER A 381 6.37 30.89 -3.00
C SER A 381 5.71 30.51 -1.68
N LEU A 382 6.53 30.30 -0.66
CA LEU A 382 6.14 30.26 0.77
C LEU A 382 6.64 31.49 1.54
N THR A 383 7.33 32.41 0.85
CA THR A 383 8.04 33.54 1.47
C THR A 383 7.49 34.90 1.04
N GLU A 384 6.82 34.98 -0.11
CA GLU A 384 6.11 36.21 -0.52
C GLU A 384 5.03 36.60 0.51
N LYS A 385 4.37 35.60 1.08
CA LYS A 385 3.43 35.72 2.20
C LYS A 385 3.69 34.55 3.14
N PRO A 386 4.46 34.74 4.23
CA PRO A 386 4.74 33.67 5.20
C PRO A 386 3.46 33.02 5.73
N GLY A 387 3.47 31.70 5.88
CA GLY A 387 2.29 30.92 6.29
C GLY A 387 1.32 30.61 5.16
N VAL A 388 1.65 30.92 3.89
CA VAL A 388 0.76 30.70 2.75
C VAL A 388 1.55 30.15 1.57
N LEU A 389 0.98 29.16 0.88
CA LEU A 389 1.44 28.75 -0.44
C LEU A 389 0.84 29.66 -1.50
N ARG A 390 1.68 30.50 -2.11
CA ARG A 390 1.30 31.31 -3.27
C ARG A 390 1.63 30.60 -4.56
N LEU A 391 0.66 30.50 -5.47
CA LEU A 391 0.85 30.04 -6.85
C LEU A 391 0.55 31.18 -7.83
N HIS A 392 1.54 31.59 -8.61
CA HIS A 392 1.36 32.55 -9.71
C HIS A 392 0.87 31.83 -10.96
N SER A 393 -0.11 32.39 -11.65
CA SER A 393 -0.72 31.70 -12.80
C SER A 393 0.19 31.75 -14.02
N LEU A 394 0.38 30.59 -14.62
CA LEU A 394 1.02 30.42 -15.92
C LEU A 394 -0.04 30.14 -17.01
N PRO A 395 0.26 30.42 -18.29
CA PRO A 395 -0.63 30.10 -19.39
C PRO A 395 -0.96 28.59 -19.44
N ALA A 396 -2.24 28.24 -19.47
CA ALA A 396 -2.69 26.87 -19.75
C ALA A 396 -4.08 26.87 -20.38
N SER A 397 -4.34 25.91 -21.26
CA SER A 397 -5.67 25.74 -21.87
C SER A 397 -6.66 25.03 -20.95
N ASP A 398 -6.15 24.25 -20.00
CA ASP A 398 -6.91 23.46 -19.05
C ASP A 398 -6.05 23.05 -17.84
N PHE A 399 -6.67 22.42 -16.86
CA PHE A 399 -5.98 21.91 -15.66
C PHE A 399 -4.84 20.93 -15.98
N TYR A 400 -4.95 20.10 -17.03
CA TYR A 400 -3.87 19.16 -17.37
C TYR A 400 -2.62 19.82 -17.92
N SER A 401 -2.77 21.01 -18.50
CA SER A 401 -1.67 21.83 -19.00
C SER A 401 -1.19 22.87 -17.96
N ALA A 402 -1.80 22.91 -16.77
CA ALA A 402 -1.44 23.83 -15.70
C ALA A 402 -0.13 23.41 -15.01
N ARG A 403 0.96 24.12 -15.34
CA ARG A 403 2.23 24.06 -14.62
C ARG A 403 2.04 24.48 -13.16
N ASN A 404 2.93 24.03 -12.28
CA ASN A 404 2.86 24.29 -10.83
C ASN A 404 1.56 23.81 -10.16
N SER A 405 0.92 22.78 -10.70
CA SER A 405 -0.07 22.03 -9.94
C SER A 405 0.66 21.14 -8.91
N ILE A 406 0.40 21.34 -7.63
CA ILE A 406 1.02 20.57 -6.54
C ILE A 406 0.04 19.54 -5.99
N CYS A 407 0.48 18.32 -5.75
CA CYS A 407 -0.38 17.18 -5.45
C CYS A 407 0.06 16.42 -4.21
N GLN A 408 -0.91 15.82 -3.51
CA GLN A 408 -0.65 14.76 -2.53
C GLN A 408 -1.29 13.45 -2.99
N ARG A 409 -1.06 12.38 -2.24
CA ARG A 409 -1.82 11.13 -2.34
C ARG A 409 -2.93 11.17 -1.29
N PRO A 410 -4.19 10.87 -1.63
CA PRO A 410 -5.26 10.86 -0.65
C PRO A 410 -5.22 9.53 0.14
N PRO A 411 -5.34 9.56 1.47
CA PRO A 411 -5.49 8.35 2.26
C PRO A 411 -6.87 7.69 2.04
N GLY A 412 -6.90 6.36 2.04
CA GLY A 412 -8.14 5.58 2.00
C GLY A 412 -8.53 5.01 3.36
N PRO A 413 -9.70 4.36 3.46
CA PRO A 413 -10.69 4.16 2.40
C PRO A 413 -11.55 5.40 2.13
N GLU A 414 -11.52 6.38 3.03
CA GLU A 414 -12.30 7.62 2.98
C GLU A 414 -11.45 8.76 3.53
N SER A 415 -11.42 9.85 2.79
CA SER A 415 -10.71 11.07 3.18
C SER A 415 -11.52 12.32 2.83
N ILE A 416 -11.51 13.30 3.72
CA ILE A 416 -12.00 14.65 3.45
C ILE A 416 -10.80 15.58 3.40
N MET A 417 -10.56 16.20 2.26
CA MET A 417 -9.47 17.16 2.08
C MET A 417 -10.05 18.55 1.92
N THR A 418 -9.59 19.49 2.75
CA THR A 418 -10.05 20.89 2.76
C THR A 418 -8.85 21.82 2.63
N VAL A 419 -9.00 22.91 1.88
CA VAL A 419 -8.00 23.97 1.76
C VAL A 419 -8.66 25.33 1.79
N GLU A 420 -7.98 26.31 2.37
CA GLU A 420 -8.33 27.72 2.25
C GLU A 420 -7.79 28.30 0.94
N LEU A 421 -8.60 29.11 0.27
CA LEU A 421 -8.22 29.85 -0.91
C LEU A 421 -8.51 31.33 -0.67
N ASP A 422 -7.50 32.18 -0.85
CA ASP A 422 -7.65 33.61 -1.06
C ASP A 422 -7.44 33.93 -2.55
N ALA A 423 -8.55 34.28 -3.20
CA ALA A 423 -8.67 34.59 -4.62
C ALA A 423 -8.58 36.09 -4.93
N ALA A 424 -8.19 36.94 -3.98
CA ALA A 424 -8.07 38.38 -4.21
C ALA A 424 -7.02 38.75 -5.27
N GLY A 425 -5.98 37.92 -5.42
CA GLY A 425 -4.89 38.10 -6.36
C GLY A 425 -5.18 37.68 -7.80
N LEU A 426 -6.35 37.12 -8.10
CA LEU A 426 -6.67 36.60 -9.43
C LEU A 426 -6.87 37.73 -10.46
N ALA A 427 -6.25 37.56 -11.63
CA ALA A 427 -6.42 38.41 -12.80
C ALA A 427 -7.44 37.80 -13.78
N PRO A 428 -8.04 38.61 -14.69
CA PRO A 428 -8.89 38.07 -15.75
C PRO A 428 -8.21 36.94 -16.53
N GLY A 429 -8.93 35.83 -16.68
CA GLY A 429 -8.44 34.59 -17.28
C GLY A 429 -7.94 33.56 -16.27
N ASP A 430 -7.75 33.92 -14.99
CA ASP A 430 -7.28 32.97 -13.99
C ASP A 430 -8.38 31.98 -13.54
N THR A 431 -7.95 30.75 -13.28
CA THR A 431 -8.71 29.68 -12.63
C THR A 431 -7.83 29.07 -11.54
N ALA A 432 -8.27 29.15 -10.29
CA ALA A 432 -7.55 28.58 -9.14
C ALA A 432 -8.48 27.75 -8.24
N GLY A 433 -7.97 26.64 -7.70
CA GLY A 433 -8.76 25.82 -6.78
C GLY A 433 -8.15 24.47 -6.43
N LEU A 434 -9.04 23.54 -6.07
CA LEU A 434 -8.74 22.18 -5.65
C LEU A 434 -9.27 21.18 -6.69
N ALA A 435 -8.37 20.37 -7.23
CA ALA A 435 -8.64 19.38 -8.27
C ALA A 435 -8.41 17.95 -7.78
N LEU A 436 -8.94 16.99 -8.55
CA LEU A 436 -8.56 15.58 -8.54
C LEU A 436 -7.86 15.26 -9.87
N LEU A 437 -6.54 15.13 -9.85
CA LEU A 437 -5.73 14.74 -10.99
C LEU A 437 -5.95 13.26 -11.32
N SER A 438 -6.72 13.00 -12.37
CA SER A 438 -6.89 11.69 -13.02
C SER A 438 -7.46 11.88 -14.43
N SER A 439 -7.78 10.80 -15.16
CA SER A 439 -8.41 10.83 -16.49
C SER A 439 -9.68 9.96 -16.50
N PRO A 440 -10.88 10.49 -16.22
CA PRO A 440 -11.26 11.90 -16.05
C PRO A 440 -10.64 12.64 -14.85
N TYR A 441 -10.56 13.96 -14.93
CA TYR A 441 -10.29 14.85 -13.78
C TYR A 441 -11.53 15.69 -13.45
N ALA A 442 -11.57 16.22 -12.24
CA ALA A 442 -12.56 17.21 -11.81
C ALA A 442 -11.92 18.24 -10.89
N TRP A 443 -12.51 19.42 -10.76
CA TRP A 443 -12.07 20.44 -9.81
C TRP A 443 -13.21 21.34 -9.35
N ILE A 444 -13.02 21.96 -8.18
CA ILE A 444 -13.80 23.10 -7.69
C ILE A 444 -12.86 24.30 -7.53
N GLY A 445 -13.29 25.49 -7.93
CA GLY A 445 -12.41 26.66 -7.92
C GLY A 445 -13.08 27.97 -8.30
N VAL A 446 -12.34 29.06 -8.14
CA VAL A 446 -12.76 30.41 -8.52
C VAL A 446 -12.20 30.73 -9.90
N VAL A 447 -13.09 31.17 -10.80
CA VAL A 447 -12.76 31.62 -12.16
C VAL A 447 -12.94 33.13 -12.22
N LYS A 448 -11.89 33.84 -12.62
CA LYS A 448 -11.90 35.29 -12.82
C LYS A 448 -12.02 35.61 -14.31
N THR A 449 -13.08 36.30 -14.71
CA THR A 449 -13.25 36.87 -16.05
C THR A 449 -13.16 38.40 -15.99
N ALA A 450 -13.30 39.06 -17.14
CA ALA A 450 -13.39 40.53 -17.19
C ALA A 450 -14.67 41.04 -16.50
N GLU A 451 -15.72 40.23 -16.47
CA GLU A 451 -17.04 40.57 -15.90
C GLU A 451 -17.12 40.34 -14.38
N GLY A 452 -16.23 39.52 -13.81
CA GLY A 452 -16.23 39.25 -12.38
C GLY A 452 -15.61 37.91 -11.99
N THR A 453 -15.83 37.49 -10.76
CA THR A 453 -15.43 36.16 -10.26
C THR A 453 -16.65 35.25 -10.17
N THR A 454 -16.47 33.96 -10.45
CA THR A 454 -17.51 32.94 -10.26
C THR A 454 -16.90 31.71 -9.60
N LEU A 455 -17.63 31.11 -8.66
CA LEU A 455 -17.29 29.77 -8.17
C LEU A 455 -17.80 28.74 -9.18
N GLN A 456 -16.99 27.76 -9.53
CA GLN A 456 -17.35 26.72 -10.50
C GLN A 456 -16.87 25.34 -10.04
N MET A 457 -17.60 24.32 -10.47
CA MET A 457 -17.14 22.93 -10.42
C MET A 457 -17.15 22.35 -11.83
N LEU A 458 -16.02 21.82 -12.29
CA LEU A 458 -15.89 21.18 -13.59
C LEU A 458 -15.72 19.67 -13.42
N ASP A 459 -16.54 18.89 -14.12
CA ASP A 459 -16.34 17.46 -14.32
C ASP A 459 -15.95 17.19 -15.79
N ARG A 460 -14.65 16.96 -16.05
CA ARG A 460 -14.26 16.60 -17.42
C ARG A 460 -14.32 15.10 -17.57
N THR A 461 -15.37 14.63 -18.25
CA THR A 461 -15.42 13.23 -18.68
C THR A 461 -14.26 13.00 -19.65
N GLY A 462 -13.34 12.13 -19.27
CA GLY A 462 -12.28 11.70 -20.17
C GLY A 462 -12.90 10.87 -21.27
N SER A 463 -12.38 10.98 -22.49
CA SER A 463 -12.52 9.87 -23.44
C SER A 463 -11.83 8.67 -22.80
N GLY A 464 -12.61 7.72 -22.26
CA GLY A 464 -12.06 6.47 -21.76
C GLY A 464 -11.15 5.85 -22.82
N GLY A 465 -9.98 5.37 -22.42
CA GLY A 465 -9.15 4.51 -23.29
C GLY A 465 -7.93 5.13 -23.97
N GLY A 466 -7.26 6.12 -23.38
CA GLY A 466 -5.89 6.43 -23.78
C GLY A 466 -4.95 5.23 -23.53
N ARG A 467 -4.20 4.77 -24.55
CA ARG A 467 -3.12 3.79 -24.37
C ARG A 467 -2.02 4.40 -23.47
N ARG A 468 -1.33 3.58 -22.69
CA ARG A 468 -0.17 3.97 -21.84
C ARG A 468 0.79 4.84 -22.66
N GLY A 469 1.01 6.09 -22.24
CA GLY A 469 1.90 7.03 -22.92
C GLY A 469 1.41 7.56 -24.28
N ALA A 470 0.13 7.46 -24.65
CA ALA A 470 -0.39 8.11 -25.86
C ALA A 470 -0.33 9.66 -25.72
N PRO A 471 -0.09 10.40 -26.82
CA PRO A 471 -0.32 11.85 -26.85
C PRO A 471 -1.73 12.17 -26.36
N ALA A 472 -1.94 13.36 -25.80
CA ALA A 472 -3.28 13.81 -25.47
C ALA A 472 -4.18 13.68 -26.71
N ALA A 473 -5.14 12.76 -26.68
CA ALA A 473 -6.26 12.85 -27.60
C ALA A 473 -6.92 14.23 -27.38
N PRO A 474 -7.42 14.89 -28.44
CA PRO A 474 -8.25 16.07 -28.26
C PRO A 474 -9.31 15.75 -27.22
N ALA A 475 -9.50 16.68 -26.29
CA ALA A 475 -10.53 16.62 -25.27
C ALA A 475 -11.82 16.03 -25.83
N ALA A 476 -12.39 15.01 -25.18
CA ALA A 476 -13.84 14.91 -25.21
C ALA A 476 -14.39 16.27 -24.73
N GLN A 477 -15.43 16.76 -25.39
CA GLN A 477 -16.06 18.05 -25.10
C GLN A 477 -16.35 18.10 -23.60
N ALA A 478 -15.72 19.02 -22.87
CA ALA A 478 -15.98 19.18 -21.44
C ALA A 478 -17.46 19.49 -21.26
N ASN A 479 -18.11 18.89 -20.26
CA ASN A 479 -19.41 19.38 -19.84
C ASN A 479 -19.25 20.86 -19.44
N PRO A 480 -20.23 21.72 -19.71
CA PRO A 480 -20.22 23.05 -19.13
C PRO A 480 -20.08 22.93 -17.60
N PRO A 481 -19.26 23.78 -16.96
CA PRO A 481 -19.07 23.73 -15.52
C PRO A 481 -20.39 23.94 -14.80
N THR A 482 -20.55 23.29 -13.65
CA THR A 482 -21.62 23.62 -12.72
C THR A 482 -21.30 24.97 -12.09
N MET A 483 -22.22 25.93 -12.26
CA MET A 483 -22.06 27.28 -11.76
C MET A 483 -22.47 27.37 -10.29
N GLY A 484 -21.57 27.88 -9.45
CA GLY A 484 -21.86 28.34 -8.09
C GLY A 484 -22.20 29.84 -8.06
N PRO A 485 -22.07 30.51 -6.89
CA PRO A 485 -22.33 31.94 -6.77
C PRO A 485 -21.44 32.80 -7.67
N THR A 486 -22.03 33.87 -8.19
CA THR A 486 -21.28 34.99 -8.77
C THR A 486 -20.74 35.87 -7.64
N ASN A 487 -19.51 36.37 -7.80
CA ASN A 487 -18.79 37.14 -6.80
C ASN A 487 -18.76 36.44 -5.42
N PRO A 488 -18.25 35.20 -5.32
CA PRO A 488 -18.04 34.57 -4.02
C PRO A 488 -17.08 35.42 -3.17
N PRO A 489 -17.07 35.24 -1.84
CA PRO A 489 -16.05 35.84 -0.99
C PRO A 489 -14.64 35.56 -1.52
N GLN A 490 -13.73 36.53 -1.38
CA GLN A 490 -12.34 36.37 -1.83
C GLN A 490 -11.63 35.26 -1.06
N HIS A 491 -11.90 35.15 0.24
CA HIS A 491 -11.43 34.07 1.10
C HIS A 491 -12.55 33.05 1.30
N LEU A 492 -12.29 31.79 0.97
CA LEU A 492 -13.25 30.68 1.04
C LEU A 492 -12.53 29.36 1.25
N TRP A 493 -13.27 28.32 1.66
CA TRP A 493 -12.77 26.97 1.79
C TRP A 493 -13.26 26.12 0.62
N LEU A 494 -12.36 25.33 0.06
CA LEU A 494 -12.66 24.32 -0.96
C LEU A 494 -12.43 22.95 -0.36
N ARG A 495 -13.35 22.02 -0.61
CA ARG A 495 -13.32 20.67 -0.05
C ARG A 495 -13.61 19.62 -1.11
N VAL A 496 -12.93 18.49 -0.99
CA VAL A 496 -13.29 17.25 -1.68
C VAL A 496 -13.36 16.10 -0.69
N THR A 497 -14.50 15.41 -0.68
CA THR A 497 -14.70 14.18 0.07
C THR A 497 -14.58 13.01 -0.89
N CYS A 498 -13.57 12.15 -0.67
CA CYS A 498 -13.33 10.95 -1.47
C CYS A 498 -13.73 9.72 -0.68
N ASN A 499 -14.60 8.90 -1.28
CA ASN A 499 -14.87 7.55 -0.82
C ASN A 499 -14.23 6.59 -1.83
N PHE A 500 -13.05 6.08 -1.49
CA PHE A 500 -12.37 5.15 -2.37
C PHE A 500 -13.21 3.91 -2.49
N ASP A 501 -13.84 3.37 -1.42
CA ASP A 501 -14.73 2.19 -1.39
C ASP A 501 -15.93 2.19 -2.36
N THR A 502 -16.32 3.35 -2.90
CA THR A 502 -17.33 3.50 -3.96
C THR A 502 -16.81 4.24 -5.21
N ASP A 503 -15.53 4.63 -5.20
CA ASP A 503 -14.87 5.48 -6.19
C ASP A 503 -15.66 6.78 -6.48
N GLN A 504 -16.26 7.37 -5.45
CA GLN A 504 -17.00 8.62 -5.56
C GLN A 504 -16.29 9.76 -4.86
N ALA A 505 -16.32 10.94 -5.49
CA ALA A 505 -15.91 12.19 -4.90
C ALA A 505 -17.04 13.21 -4.89
N ILE A 506 -17.16 13.98 -3.80
CA ILE A 506 -18.09 15.10 -3.67
C ILE A 506 -17.27 16.36 -3.46
N PHE A 507 -17.46 17.34 -4.33
CA PHE A 507 -16.84 18.66 -4.20
C PHE A 507 -17.81 19.60 -3.48
N SER A 508 -17.29 20.35 -2.52
CA SER A 508 -18.06 21.32 -1.73
C SER A 508 -17.21 22.53 -1.37
N TRP A 509 -17.86 23.59 -0.92
CA TRP A 509 -17.21 24.83 -0.55
C TRP A 509 -17.88 25.47 0.67
N SER A 510 -17.19 26.39 1.34
CA SER A 510 -17.71 27.09 2.51
C SER A 510 -17.20 28.54 2.55
N THR A 511 -17.99 29.42 3.18
CA THR A 511 -17.60 30.80 3.50
C THR A 511 -17.09 30.98 4.91
N ASP A 512 -17.19 29.95 5.77
CA ASP A 512 -16.84 30.02 7.18
C ASP A 512 -15.99 28.85 7.69
N GLY A 513 -15.66 27.91 6.82
CA GLY A 513 -14.88 26.71 7.12
C GLY A 513 -15.62 25.67 7.96
N LYS A 514 -16.93 25.85 8.21
CA LYS A 514 -17.75 24.98 9.06
C LYS A 514 -18.86 24.31 8.26
N GLU A 515 -19.67 25.11 7.58
CA GLU A 515 -20.80 24.63 6.80
C GLU A 515 -20.41 24.53 5.32
N PHE A 516 -20.44 23.32 4.78
CA PHE A 516 -20.02 23.05 3.40
C PHE A 516 -21.20 22.76 2.49
N THR A 517 -21.31 23.52 1.41
CA THR A 517 -22.33 23.35 0.38
C THR A 517 -21.75 22.55 -0.80
N PRO A 518 -22.31 21.39 -1.16
CA PRO A 518 -21.91 20.67 -2.38
C PRO A 518 -22.13 21.50 -3.64
N LEU A 519 -21.21 21.41 -4.60
CA LEU A 519 -21.35 22.02 -5.92
C LEU A 519 -21.10 20.98 -7.01
N GLY A 520 -22.11 20.78 -7.87
CA GLY A 520 -22.08 19.72 -8.87
C GLY A 520 -22.61 18.38 -8.35
N LYS A 521 -22.74 17.41 -9.26
CA LYS A 521 -23.07 16.01 -8.93
C LYS A 521 -21.83 15.27 -8.41
N PRO A 522 -21.99 14.13 -7.71
CA PRO A 522 -20.86 13.26 -7.38
C PRO A 522 -20.03 12.89 -8.62
N PHE A 523 -18.71 12.94 -8.46
CA PHE A 523 -17.74 12.61 -9.50
C PHE A 523 -17.24 11.18 -9.32
N THR A 524 -17.34 10.37 -10.37
CA THR A 524 -16.79 9.01 -10.36
C THR A 524 -15.30 9.04 -10.66
N MET A 525 -14.51 8.67 -9.66
CA MET A 525 -13.08 8.51 -9.74
C MET A 525 -12.74 7.19 -10.47
N THR A 526 -11.61 7.15 -11.17
CA THR A 526 -11.19 5.94 -11.89
C THR A 526 -9.68 5.78 -11.87
N PHE A 527 -9.22 4.52 -11.84
CA PHE A 527 -7.85 4.20 -12.23
C PHE A 527 -7.73 4.21 -13.75
N GLN A 528 -6.60 4.68 -14.27
CA GLN A 528 -6.42 4.86 -15.69
C GLN A 528 -4.95 4.84 -16.09
N LEU A 529 -4.68 4.57 -17.36
CA LEU A 529 -3.33 4.35 -17.88
C LEU A 529 -2.66 5.62 -18.44
N ARG A 530 -3.35 6.76 -18.43
CA ARG A 530 -2.84 8.05 -18.86
C ARG A 530 -1.83 8.61 -17.84
N THR A 531 -2.19 8.72 -16.57
CA THR A 531 -1.23 9.04 -15.49
C THR A 531 -0.58 7.79 -14.93
N PHE A 532 -1.24 6.62 -15.07
CA PHE A 532 -0.85 5.34 -14.47
C PHE A 532 -0.65 5.48 -12.96
N GLN A 533 -1.57 6.20 -12.32
CA GLN A 533 -1.57 6.53 -10.91
C GLN A 533 -3.02 6.51 -10.39
N GLY A 534 -3.19 6.28 -9.09
CA GLY A 534 -4.36 6.66 -8.33
C GLY A 534 -4.66 8.15 -8.46
N VAL A 535 -5.90 8.51 -8.10
CA VAL A 535 -6.35 9.90 -8.15
C VAL A 535 -5.62 10.72 -7.10
N ARG A 536 -5.15 11.92 -7.47
CA ARG A 536 -4.40 12.79 -6.57
C ARG A 536 -5.10 14.14 -6.36
N PRO A 537 -5.38 14.59 -5.13
CA PRO A 537 -5.78 15.97 -4.89
C PRO A 537 -4.68 16.92 -5.35
N ALA A 538 -5.05 18.05 -5.94
CA ALA A 538 -4.11 19.04 -6.42
C ALA A 538 -4.56 20.47 -6.19
N LEU A 539 -3.65 21.31 -5.70
CA LEU A 539 -3.82 22.77 -5.69
C LEU A 539 -3.24 23.32 -6.99
N PHE A 540 -3.97 24.24 -7.63
CA PHE A 540 -3.57 24.77 -8.94
C PHE A 540 -3.97 26.23 -9.12
N ASN A 541 -3.26 26.91 -10.02
CA ASN A 541 -3.63 28.21 -10.56
C ASN A 541 -3.09 28.34 -12.00
N PHE A 542 -3.95 28.65 -12.97
CA PHE A 542 -3.53 28.89 -14.36
C PHE A 542 -4.37 29.95 -15.04
N ASN A 543 -3.86 30.52 -16.14
CA ASN A 543 -4.53 31.55 -16.92
C ASN A 543 -4.85 31.06 -18.35
N ILE A 544 -6.10 31.21 -18.78
CA ILE A 544 -6.57 30.74 -20.11
C ILE A 544 -6.32 31.72 -21.27
N SER A 545 -5.86 32.94 -21.00
CA SER A 545 -5.67 33.97 -22.03
C SER A 545 -4.41 33.75 -22.90
N GLY A 546 -3.59 32.77 -22.56
CA GLY A 546 -2.30 32.52 -23.22
C GLY A 546 -1.14 33.38 -22.69
N GLN A 547 -1.34 34.14 -21.61
CA GLN A 547 -0.31 34.93 -20.91
C GLN A 547 -0.34 34.63 -19.40
N PRO A 548 0.76 34.86 -18.65
CA PRO A 548 0.73 34.83 -17.20
C PRO A 548 -0.32 35.81 -16.65
N GLY A 549 -0.95 35.46 -15.53
CA GLY A 549 -2.01 36.26 -14.91
C GLY A 549 -1.61 36.74 -13.51
N GLY A 550 -2.52 36.56 -12.55
CA GLY A 550 -2.34 36.94 -11.16
C GLY A 550 -1.81 35.78 -10.31
N TYR A 551 -2.26 35.72 -9.04
CA TYR A 551 -1.87 34.67 -8.10
C TYR A 551 -3.04 34.21 -7.23
N ALA A 552 -2.90 33.02 -6.67
CA ALA A 552 -3.80 32.42 -5.70
C ALA A 552 -3.01 32.05 -4.44
N ASP A 553 -3.57 32.38 -3.29
CA ASP A 553 -2.99 32.12 -1.97
C ASP A 553 -3.74 30.94 -1.34
N PHE A 554 -3.03 29.87 -1.00
CA PHE A 554 -3.57 28.67 -0.36
C PHE A 554 -3.04 28.51 1.06
N ASP A 555 -3.91 28.16 1.99
CA ASP A 555 -3.58 27.96 3.40
C ASP A 555 -4.35 26.77 4.01
N ASN A 556 -3.92 26.29 5.17
CA ASN A 556 -4.58 25.30 6.02
C ASN A 556 -5.11 24.08 5.24
N TYR A 557 -4.23 23.42 4.48
CA TYR A 557 -4.56 22.15 3.85
C TYR A 557 -4.71 21.09 4.94
N THR A 558 -5.91 20.53 5.08
CA THR A 558 -6.25 19.54 6.11
C THR A 558 -6.83 18.28 5.50
N VAL A 559 -6.53 17.14 6.12
CA VAL A 559 -6.98 15.81 5.69
C VAL A 559 -7.58 15.06 6.87
N GLU A 560 -8.88 14.79 6.78
CA GLU A 560 -9.60 13.96 7.75
C GLU A 560 -9.75 12.53 7.23
N GLU A 561 -9.24 11.55 7.99
CA GLU A 561 -9.33 10.12 7.67
C GLU A 561 -10.42 9.43 8.49
N LEU A 562 -11.66 9.51 8.03
CA LEU A 562 -12.86 9.04 8.77
C LEU A 562 -12.76 7.57 9.22
N ARG A 563 -11.98 6.77 8.50
CA ARG A 563 -11.76 5.35 8.75
C ARG A 563 -10.27 4.98 8.84
N ALA A 564 -9.44 5.85 9.40
CA ALA A 564 -8.02 5.60 9.69
C ALA A 564 -7.77 4.28 10.42
N ARG A 565 -8.70 3.90 11.31
CA ARG A 565 -8.72 2.63 12.04
C ARG A 565 -9.78 1.65 11.52
N GLY A 566 -10.25 1.77 10.28
CA GLY A 566 -11.27 0.89 9.70
C GLY A 566 -12.65 1.03 10.35
N ILE A 567 -13.62 0.18 9.95
CA ILE A 567 -14.97 0.18 10.55
C ILE A 567 -14.99 -0.58 11.89
N GLU A 568 -14.30 -1.71 11.97
CA GLU A 568 -14.20 -2.55 13.17
C GLU A 568 -12.74 -3.02 13.32
N ARG A 569 -12.06 -2.67 14.43
CA ARG A 569 -10.68 -3.11 14.68
C ARG A 569 -10.39 -3.59 16.09
N GLU A 570 -11.15 -3.14 17.08
CA GLU A 570 -10.97 -3.65 18.44
C GLU A 570 -11.49 -5.08 18.53
N ILE A 571 -10.60 -5.99 18.88
CA ILE A 571 -10.98 -7.35 19.24
C ILE A 571 -11.82 -7.23 20.53
N PRO A 572 -13.02 -7.84 20.61
CA PRO A 572 -13.90 -7.73 21.77
C PRO A 572 -13.43 -8.62 22.94
N LEU A 573 -12.17 -8.45 23.35
CA LEU A 573 -11.52 -9.23 24.39
C LEU A 573 -12.28 -9.13 25.72
N GLY A 574 -12.47 -10.28 26.37
CA GLY A 574 -13.22 -10.43 27.61
C GLY A 574 -14.75 -10.35 27.46
N LYS A 575 -15.26 -9.87 26.31
CA LYS A 575 -16.70 -9.73 26.05
C LYS A 575 -17.29 -11.05 25.55
N THR A 576 -18.60 -11.20 25.76
CA THR A 576 -19.39 -12.23 25.08
C THR A 576 -19.91 -11.66 23.78
N VAL A 577 -19.75 -12.40 22.69
CA VAL A 577 -20.17 -11.99 21.35
C VAL A 577 -21.00 -13.05 20.66
N VAL A 578 -21.75 -12.61 19.66
CA VAL A 578 -22.35 -13.46 18.62
C VAL A 578 -21.58 -13.26 17.34
N PHE A 579 -21.33 -14.33 16.59
CA PHE A 579 -20.83 -14.25 15.23
C PHE A 579 -21.96 -14.56 14.24
N THR A 580 -22.09 -13.71 13.23
CA THR A 580 -23.06 -13.82 12.16
C THR A 580 -22.32 -13.94 10.84
N SER A 581 -22.58 -14.99 10.07
CA SER A 581 -22.05 -15.21 8.73
C SER A 581 -22.40 -14.04 7.81
N GLY A 582 -21.39 -13.43 7.20
CA GLY A 582 -21.56 -12.37 6.20
C GLY A 582 -22.22 -12.87 4.91
N ALA A 583 -22.31 -14.19 4.73
CA ALA A 583 -22.91 -14.79 3.55
C ALA A 583 -24.44 -14.70 3.58
N ASP A 584 -25.04 -15.21 4.65
CA ASP A 584 -26.47 -15.51 4.78
C ASP A 584 -27.08 -15.03 6.10
N GLY A 585 -26.30 -14.43 7.00
CA GLY A 585 -26.76 -14.00 8.31
C GLY A 585 -26.93 -15.13 9.32
N SER A 586 -26.52 -16.36 9.02
CA SER A 586 -26.58 -17.48 9.97
C SER A 586 -25.65 -17.26 11.17
N PHE A 587 -26.04 -17.73 12.34
CA PHE A 587 -25.20 -17.68 13.53
C PHE A 587 -24.19 -18.82 13.54
N LEU A 588 -22.98 -18.52 14.01
CA LEU A 588 -22.07 -19.56 14.48
C LEU A 588 -22.59 -20.08 15.83
N ALA A 589 -22.68 -21.40 16.01
CA ALA A 589 -23.23 -22.00 17.21
C ALA A 589 -22.52 -23.29 17.66
N ALA A 590 -22.58 -23.54 18.96
CA ALA A 590 -22.10 -24.74 19.61
C ALA A 590 -23.20 -25.82 19.64
N ASP A 591 -22.99 -26.94 18.95
CA ASP A 591 -23.77 -28.16 19.16
C ASP A 591 -23.12 -28.97 20.28
N THR A 592 -23.61 -28.73 21.50
CA THR A 592 -23.07 -29.31 22.72
C THR A 592 -23.39 -30.80 22.87
N GLN A 593 -24.42 -31.31 22.18
CA GLN A 593 -24.77 -32.73 22.22
C GLN A 593 -23.75 -33.55 21.42
N ASN A 594 -23.37 -33.04 20.25
CA ASN A 594 -22.43 -33.71 19.36
C ASN A 594 -20.97 -33.23 19.53
N ASN A 595 -20.73 -32.24 20.40
CA ASN A 595 -19.43 -31.59 20.62
C ASN A 595 -18.82 -31.03 19.32
N ILE A 596 -19.64 -30.41 18.48
CA ILE A 596 -19.20 -29.79 17.21
C ILE A 596 -19.64 -28.33 17.12
N MET A 597 -19.02 -27.60 16.20
CA MET A 597 -19.49 -26.29 15.78
C MET A 597 -20.39 -26.42 14.57
N VAL A 598 -21.49 -25.67 14.56
CA VAL A 598 -22.47 -25.63 13.47
C VAL A 598 -22.85 -24.20 13.10
N ASN A 599 -23.44 -24.00 11.92
CA ASN A 599 -24.20 -22.79 11.62
C ASN A 599 -25.71 -23.04 11.77
N ILE A 600 -26.42 -22.08 12.35
CA ILE A 600 -27.88 -22.12 12.51
C ILE A 600 -28.50 -20.86 11.91
N ALA A 601 -29.67 -20.98 11.30
CA ALA A 601 -30.37 -19.82 10.74
C ALA A 601 -30.65 -18.78 11.85
N ALA A 602 -30.52 -17.50 11.51
CA ALA A 602 -31.08 -16.45 12.35
C ALA A 602 -32.61 -16.53 12.30
N ASP A 603 -33.26 -16.55 13.46
CA ASP A 603 -34.72 -16.51 13.50
C ASP A 603 -35.24 -15.09 13.24
N SER A 604 -36.53 -14.97 12.89
CA SER A 604 -37.17 -13.67 12.70
C SER A 604 -37.50 -12.97 14.02
N SER A 605 -37.30 -13.62 15.17
CA SER A 605 -37.60 -13.06 16.49
C SER A 605 -36.49 -12.13 16.99
N GLY A 606 -35.28 -12.27 16.43
CA GLY A 606 -34.10 -11.51 16.82
C GLY A 606 -33.49 -11.98 18.14
N VAL A 607 -34.00 -13.06 18.73
CA VAL A 607 -33.47 -13.63 19.98
C VAL A 607 -32.22 -14.43 19.66
N VAL A 608 -31.09 -14.05 20.27
CA VAL A 608 -29.82 -14.77 20.14
C VAL A 608 -29.86 -16.06 20.96
N PRO A 609 -29.70 -17.24 20.35
CA PRO A 609 -29.66 -18.52 21.07
C PRO A 609 -28.47 -18.57 22.05
N GLN A 610 -28.64 -19.21 23.21
CA GLN A 610 -27.56 -19.33 24.21
C GLN A 610 -26.33 -20.09 23.69
N ASN A 611 -26.54 -21.03 22.78
CA ASN A 611 -25.47 -21.79 22.15
C ASN A 611 -24.78 -21.02 21.00
N ALA A 612 -25.23 -19.82 20.64
CA ALA A 612 -24.58 -18.94 19.66
C ALA A 612 -23.69 -17.85 20.31
N LYS A 613 -23.52 -17.91 21.63
CA LYS A 613 -22.76 -16.92 22.40
C LYS A 613 -21.38 -17.46 22.77
N PHE A 614 -20.35 -16.64 22.54
CA PHE A 614 -18.96 -16.99 22.81
C PHE A 614 -18.26 -15.90 23.60
N GLN A 615 -17.64 -16.24 24.72
CA GLN A 615 -16.70 -15.36 25.37
C GLN A 615 -15.38 -15.37 24.60
N VAL A 616 -14.86 -14.19 24.28
CA VAL A 616 -13.58 -14.01 23.59
C VAL A 616 -12.47 -13.89 24.62
N ILE A 617 -11.61 -14.90 24.70
CA ILE A 617 -10.51 -14.96 25.66
C ILE A 617 -9.23 -14.46 24.98
N ASP A 618 -8.55 -13.50 25.61
CA ASP A 618 -7.28 -12.96 25.12
C ASP A 618 -6.14 -13.98 25.29
N LEU A 619 -5.40 -14.22 24.22
CA LEU A 619 -4.19 -15.05 24.19
C LEU A 619 -2.94 -14.24 23.84
N GLY A 620 -3.05 -12.91 23.74
CA GLY A 620 -2.00 -12.00 23.28
C GLY A 620 -1.77 -12.06 21.77
N LEU A 621 -1.04 -11.08 21.23
CA LEU A 621 -0.69 -11.02 19.79
C LEU A 621 -1.92 -11.08 18.85
N GLY A 622 -3.03 -10.47 19.28
CA GLY A 622 -4.29 -10.50 18.53
C GLY A 622 -4.92 -11.90 18.38
N ARG A 623 -4.47 -12.88 19.19
CA ARG A 623 -5.00 -14.24 19.19
C ARG A 623 -6.08 -14.37 20.25
N VAL A 624 -7.05 -15.22 19.95
CA VAL A 624 -8.19 -15.47 20.81
C VAL A 624 -8.46 -16.97 20.96
N ALA A 625 -9.05 -17.33 22.10
CA ALA A 625 -9.85 -18.56 22.22
C ALA A 625 -11.33 -18.18 22.33
N LEU A 626 -12.20 -19.02 21.79
CA LEU A 626 -13.65 -18.84 21.88
C LEU A 626 -14.22 -19.85 22.87
N LYS A 627 -14.84 -19.35 23.95
CA LYS A 627 -15.45 -20.18 24.99
C LYS A 627 -16.98 -20.13 24.88
N ALA A 628 -17.60 -21.28 24.62
CA ALA A 628 -19.05 -21.41 24.58
C ALA A 628 -19.67 -21.31 25.98
N THR A 629 -20.98 -21.04 26.05
CA THR A 629 -21.72 -20.85 27.31
C THR A 629 -21.73 -22.08 28.24
N ASN A 630 -21.53 -23.28 27.70
CA ASN A 630 -21.39 -24.50 28.49
C ASN A 630 -19.97 -24.71 29.09
N GLY A 631 -19.05 -23.75 28.88
CA GLY A 631 -17.68 -23.81 29.38
C GLY A 631 -16.66 -24.44 28.44
N LYS A 632 -17.10 -25.09 27.35
CA LYS A 632 -16.20 -25.71 26.35
C LYS A 632 -15.60 -24.68 25.42
N PHE A 633 -14.43 -25.00 24.87
CA PHE A 633 -13.70 -24.16 23.92
C PHE A 633 -13.88 -24.69 22.50
N VAL A 634 -13.94 -23.75 21.55
CA VAL A 634 -13.81 -24.07 20.12
C VAL A 634 -12.39 -24.57 19.87
N SER A 635 -12.26 -25.74 19.27
CA SER A 635 -11.00 -26.40 18.96
C SER A 635 -11.00 -26.92 17.51
N VAL A 636 -9.82 -27.16 16.94
CA VAL A 636 -9.66 -27.67 15.57
C VAL A 636 -9.16 -29.11 15.60
N ASN A 637 -9.90 -30.00 14.94
CA ASN A 637 -9.51 -31.38 14.69
C ASN A 637 -9.58 -31.66 13.19
N ALA A 638 -8.43 -31.91 12.58
CA ALA A 638 -8.26 -31.97 11.12
C ALA A 638 -8.81 -30.72 10.40
N ASP A 639 -9.87 -30.87 9.61
CA ASP A 639 -10.53 -29.82 8.84
C ASP A 639 -11.83 -29.32 9.50
N ALA A 640 -12.10 -29.70 10.74
CA ALA A 640 -13.36 -29.41 11.41
C ALA A 640 -13.20 -28.66 12.73
N ALA A 641 -14.18 -27.79 13.00
CA ALA A 641 -14.32 -27.12 14.29
C ALA A 641 -15.16 -27.98 15.26
N VAL A 642 -14.60 -28.25 16.44
CA VAL A 642 -15.19 -29.08 17.49
C VAL A 642 -15.23 -28.34 18.82
N LEU A 643 -15.95 -28.89 19.80
CA LEU A 643 -15.97 -28.37 21.18
C LEU A 643 -15.17 -29.29 22.10
N LYS A 644 -14.34 -28.71 22.96
CA LYS A 644 -13.46 -29.47 23.86
C LYS A 644 -13.46 -28.88 25.27
N ASP A 645 -13.45 -29.77 26.26
CA ASP A 645 -13.20 -29.41 27.65
C ASP A 645 -11.69 -29.16 27.86
N MET A 646 -11.33 -28.04 28.48
CA MET A 646 -9.93 -27.74 28.82
C MET A 646 -9.71 -27.95 30.32
N ALA A 647 -8.97 -29.01 30.67
CA ALA A 647 -8.65 -29.36 32.04
C ALA A 647 -7.63 -28.40 32.69
N ASP A 648 -6.76 -27.77 31.88
CA ASP A 648 -5.79 -26.75 32.29
C ASP A 648 -6.03 -25.46 31.49
N THR A 649 -5.86 -24.30 32.14
CA THR A 649 -6.21 -22.98 31.61
C THR A 649 -5.32 -22.43 30.48
N ARG A 650 -4.54 -23.27 29.77
CA ARG A 650 -3.69 -22.85 28.66
C ARG A 650 -4.16 -23.48 27.34
N SER A 651 -4.58 -22.64 26.40
CA SER A 651 -4.96 -23.05 25.05
C SER A 651 -3.74 -23.46 24.23
N GLY A 652 -3.83 -24.58 23.51
CA GLY A 652 -2.86 -24.96 22.49
C GLY A 652 -3.20 -24.35 21.12
N ASN A 653 -2.43 -24.71 20.09
CA ASN A 653 -2.71 -24.27 18.70
C ASN A 653 -4.09 -24.69 18.19
N ALA A 654 -4.67 -25.76 18.74
CA ALA A 654 -6.00 -26.26 18.36
C ALA A 654 -7.12 -25.33 18.83
N GLU A 655 -6.97 -24.69 19.98
CA GLU A 655 -7.97 -23.78 20.58
C GLU A 655 -7.67 -22.29 20.31
N SER A 656 -6.58 -22.01 19.58
CA SER A 656 -6.11 -20.64 19.32
C SER A 656 -6.41 -20.21 17.89
N PHE A 657 -7.04 -19.05 17.76
CA PHE A 657 -7.36 -18.41 16.48
C PHE A 657 -6.69 -17.05 16.39
N GLN A 658 -6.04 -16.76 15.27
CA GLN A 658 -5.70 -15.38 14.93
C GLN A 658 -6.98 -14.65 14.53
N TRP A 659 -7.27 -13.54 15.21
CA TRP A 659 -8.33 -12.63 14.80
C TRP A 659 -7.85 -11.81 13.61
N ILE A 660 -8.58 -11.86 12.51
CA ILE A 660 -8.29 -11.09 11.30
C ILE A 660 -9.42 -10.09 11.08
N ASN A 661 -9.10 -8.80 11.12
CA ASN A 661 -10.03 -7.75 10.74
C ASN A 661 -9.82 -7.40 9.28
N LEU A 662 -10.91 -7.43 8.52
CA LEU A 662 -10.92 -7.02 7.13
C LEU A 662 -11.37 -5.56 7.05
N MET A 663 -10.89 -4.86 6.03
CA MET A 663 -11.06 -3.42 5.85
C MET A 663 -12.52 -2.93 5.83
N ARG A 664 -13.47 -3.83 5.52
CA ARG A 664 -14.91 -3.55 5.41
C ARG A 664 -15.71 -4.02 6.63
N GLY A 665 -15.02 -4.21 7.77
CA GLY A 665 -15.60 -4.59 9.06
C GLY A 665 -16.05 -6.04 9.13
N ASP A 666 -15.56 -6.91 8.25
CA ASP A 666 -15.73 -8.35 8.40
C ASP A 666 -14.56 -8.90 9.23
N THR A 667 -14.82 -9.95 10.00
CA THR A 667 -13.80 -10.67 10.76
C THR A 667 -13.65 -12.09 10.22
N MET A 668 -12.43 -12.60 10.22
CA MET A 668 -12.15 -14.02 10.01
C MET A 668 -11.38 -14.58 11.20
N LEU A 669 -11.52 -15.88 11.44
CA LEU A 669 -10.84 -16.61 12.51
C LEU A 669 -9.92 -17.65 11.88
N MET A 670 -8.62 -17.38 11.87
CA MET A 670 -7.63 -18.32 11.33
C MET A 670 -7.13 -19.25 12.43
N SER A 671 -7.24 -20.56 12.24
CA SER A 671 -6.67 -21.53 13.17
C SER A 671 -5.15 -21.54 13.12
N LEU A 672 -4.50 -21.58 14.29
CA LEU A 672 -3.05 -21.78 14.38
C LEU A 672 -2.61 -23.24 14.18
N THR A 673 -3.55 -24.17 14.02
CA THR A 673 -3.23 -25.59 13.75
C THR A 673 -2.83 -25.81 12.30
N ASN A 674 -3.58 -25.22 11.37
CA ASN A 674 -3.41 -25.44 9.93
C ASN A 674 -3.33 -24.14 9.11
N HIS A 675 -3.36 -22.95 9.75
CA HIS A 675 -3.33 -21.64 9.10
C HIS A 675 -4.47 -21.41 8.09
N ARG A 676 -5.61 -22.07 8.32
CA ARG A 676 -6.84 -21.92 7.52
C ARG A 676 -7.96 -21.33 8.36
N TYR A 677 -9.00 -20.87 7.67
CA TYR A 677 -10.07 -20.09 8.28
C TYR A 677 -11.27 -20.95 8.62
N LEU A 678 -11.86 -20.64 9.78
CA LEU A 678 -13.18 -21.11 10.17
C LEU A 678 -14.20 -20.63 9.12
N ALA A 679 -15.06 -21.53 8.64
CA ALA A 679 -16.10 -21.20 7.67
C ALA A 679 -17.41 -21.97 7.95
N THR A 680 -18.53 -21.27 7.86
CA THR A 680 -19.87 -21.88 7.81
C THR A 680 -20.14 -22.48 6.44
N LYS A 681 -21.27 -23.19 6.31
CA LYS A 681 -21.85 -23.55 5.01
C LYS A 681 -23.04 -22.63 4.73
N PRO A 682 -22.89 -21.58 3.91
CA PRO A 682 -23.97 -20.63 3.67
C PRO A 682 -25.24 -21.32 3.15
N ASN A 683 -26.39 -20.92 3.67
CA ASN A 683 -27.74 -21.42 3.34
C ASN A 683 -28.01 -22.89 3.72
N GLU A 684 -27.07 -23.57 4.35
CA GLU A 684 -27.19 -24.96 4.78
C GLU A 684 -26.73 -25.11 6.23
N PRO A 685 -27.65 -25.28 7.20
CA PRO A 685 -27.26 -25.59 8.57
C PRO A 685 -26.41 -26.85 8.61
N GLY A 686 -25.21 -26.75 9.16
CA GLY A 686 -24.30 -27.89 9.17
C GLY A 686 -23.00 -27.62 9.91
N ARG A 687 -22.10 -28.59 9.83
CA ARG A 687 -20.80 -28.54 10.51
C ARG A 687 -19.93 -27.42 9.94
N VAL A 688 -19.36 -26.65 10.86
CA VAL A 688 -18.36 -25.61 10.58
C VAL A 688 -17.01 -26.25 10.29
N THR A 689 -16.34 -25.76 9.26
CA THR A 689 -15.04 -26.28 8.79
C THR A 689 -13.91 -25.29 9.08
N VAL A 690 -12.67 -25.76 8.97
CA VAL A 690 -11.44 -24.97 9.06
C VAL A 690 -10.56 -25.29 7.86
N SER A 691 -11.12 -25.14 6.66
CA SER A 691 -10.51 -25.54 5.38
C SER A 691 -10.32 -24.39 4.41
N CYS A 692 -11.01 -23.26 4.64
CA CYS A 692 -10.97 -22.08 3.80
C CYS A 692 -9.57 -21.46 3.82
N THR A 693 -9.06 -21.07 2.66
CA THR A 693 -7.69 -20.58 2.48
C THR A 693 -7.57 -19.06 2.57
N GLY A 694 -8.68 -18.33 2.55
CA GLY A 694 -8.69 -16.88 2.54
C GLY A 694 -10.06 -16.34 2.20
N PRO A 695 -10.28 -15.03 2.39
CA PRO A 695 -11.57 -14.45 2.09
C PRO A 695 -11.92 -14.47 0.61
N THR A 696 -13.16 -14.85 0.31
CA THR A 696 -13.75 -14.66 -1.01
C THR A 696 -14.01 -13.17 -1.25
N PRO A 697 -13.77 -12.61 -2.45
CA PRO A 697 -13.99 -11.18 -2.67
C PRO A 697 -15.42 -10.71 -2.41
N ALA A 698 -16.41 -11.55 -2.74
CA ALA A 698 -17.82 -11.30 -2.47
C ALA A 698 -18.20 -11.44 -0.98
N ARG A 699 -17.31 -12.02 -0.15
CA ARG A 699 -17.54 -12.30 1.27
C ARG A 699 -18.75 -13.22 1.50
N LYS A 700 -19.02 -14.11 0.53
CA LYS A 700 -20.19 -14.99 0.51
C LYS A 700 -19.86 -16.48 0.70
N GLY A 701 -18.60 -16.84 0.92
CA GLY A 701 -18.19 -18.24 1.12
C GLY A 701 -18.42 -18.81 2.54
N GLY A 702 -18.86 -17.99 3.50
CA GLY A 702 -19.10 -18.40 4.89
C GLY A 702 -17.91 -18.23 5.83
N GLU A 703 -16.76 -17.76 5.33
CA GLU A 703 -15.53 -17.52 6.09
C GLU A 703 -15.44 -16.14 6.75
N CYS A 704 -16.31 -15.22 6.33
CA CYS A 704 -16.38 -13.85 6.83
C CYS A 704 -17.54 -13.71 7.81
N PHE A 705 -17.29 -13.14 8.99
CA PHE A 705 -18.26 -12.95 10.06
C PHE A 705 -18.40 -11.47 10.42
N LYS A 706 -19.61 -11.04 10.75
CA LYS A 706 -19.85 -9.89 11.62
C LYS A 706 -19.91 -10.37 13.06
N TRP A 707 -19.61 -9.50 14.01
CA TRP A 707 -19.80 -9.82 15.42
C TRP A 707 -20.53 -8.69 16.14
N LYS A 708 -21.24 -9.05 17.22
CA LYS A 708 -21.91 -8.10 18.10
C LYS A 708 -21.67 -8.48 19.55
N GLY A 709 -21.24 -7.51 20.37
CA GLY A 709 -21.17 -7.67 21.82
C GLY A 709 -22.55 -7.83 22.44
N ILE A 710 -22.65 -8.69 23.45
CA ILE A 710 -23.87 -8.92 24.24
C ILE A 710 -23.52 -8.64 25.69
N GLU A 711 -24.35 -7.83 26.33
CA GLU A 711 -24.25 -7.51 27.77
C GLU A 711 -24.69 -8.70 28.64
#